data_AF-A0A844MGI7-F1
#
_entry.id   AF-A0A844MGI7-F1
#
_cell.length_a   1.000
_cell.length_b   1.000
_cell.length_c   1.000
_cell.angle_alpha   90.00
_cell.angle_beta   90.00
_cell.angle_gamma   90.00
#
_symmetry.space_group_name_H-M   'P 1'
#
loop_
_entity.id
_entity.type
_entity.pdbx_description
1 polymer ?
#
loop_
_entity_poly.entity_id
_entity_poly.type
_entity_poly.pdbx_seq_one_letter_code
_entity_poly.pdbx_strand_id
1 'polypeptide(L)'
;MISQVSEKKMHLVRWLLAVGWLTLIFSLFYDPISPWFTDPSNSISPFRLARLESLDSINCVKLQGVCLTQQPYSLGNRIFWAMFVPIAIAILLVFGHEFWRRICPLYFFSQIPRALGIQRKRKIVNPDTNSIRYELTGVEKESWLGRNYLFLQFGLFYLGLNIRILFVNSDRTALGLFLLLTIASAITVGFLFNGRSWCQYFCPMAPVQMFYTGPRGLLGSDAHLKPPQSITQSTCRTVDSSGQEKSACVSCQSPCIDIDAERSYWEGITRSDQKLVFYGYFGLMLGFYVFYFLYSGNWEYYYSGVWTHEEGQLRTLLAPGFYIFDRPIAIPKLIAAPLTLAVFCAASYFTCLSLEKAYKAYLKRKNKYHNEEQLLHVCFVLCTFVSFNVFFIFGGRPNLNLLPDWAIIAFNMFIVLVSSLWLQRSLGRSKERYSRESLANRLRRQLDKLAVDWSKLLEGRSLQDLIPEEVYVLAKVLPSFNRAERGRVYKEVLREALEDGNVSSAESSAALKELRKQLNVTDEEHYNTIAELGVENPSLLDPQKRLSRENKLRIESYRYALDLLIQDLMASGTPLQEAIERQQKQILALRQEYAITADEQEQVLAEMFNQDGLLLGTAETLLAGLQELAVRDQILCNSVPNPQASVYVLLRKAVQERKKLMTTQLLCILELLGDSPEAFNIARSTGILAANVIAEILQSNDEQLSWQKRLTPRVMSSLKQQDKLSQPLPLSTQLGIAATNTQKLQTKPYLLEVTTPFTKQQTFRPEAIHNVLLELLQDLDPLVQAASLYAVT
;
A
#
# COMPACT_ATOMS: atom_id res chain seq x y z
N MET A 1 4.62 -14.50 0.99
CA MET A 1 3.88 -15.14 2.10
C MET A 1 3.67 -14.20 3.29
N ILE A 2 4.69 -13.48 3.78
CA ILE A 2 4.52 -12.60 4.96
C ILE A 2 3.75 -11.30 4.64
N SER A 3 3.87 -10.75 3.42
CA SER A 3 3.04 -9.63 2.93
C SER A 3 1.53 -9.90 2.97
N GLN A 4 1.11 -11.16 2.89
CA GLN A 4 -0.30 -11.57 2.86
C GLN A 4 -0.90 -11.82 4.24
N VAL A 5 -0.09 -11.72 5.32
CA VAL A 5 -0.62 -11.80 6.68
C VAL A 5 -1.55 -10.61 6.91
N SER A 6 -2.75 -10.89 7.41
CA SER A 6 -3.75 -9.85 7.59
C SER A 6 -3.34 -8.80 8.63
N GLU A 7 -3.82 -7.57 8.43
CA GLU A 7 -3.51 -6.42 9.28
C GLU A 7 -4.01 -6.63 10.71
N LYS A 8 -5.13 -7.33 10.91
CA LYS A 8 -5.63 -7.73 12.24
C LYS A 8 -4.58 -8.55 13.01
N LYS A 9 -3.99 -9.56 12.36
CA LYS A 9 -2.94 -10.40 12.98
C LYS A 9 -1.67 -9.60 13.24
N MET A 10 -1.23 -8.78 12.29
CA MET A 10 -0.05 -7.93 12.47
C MET A 10 -0.24 -6.83 13.51
N HIS A 11 -1.47 -6.36 13.72
CA HIS A 11 -1.79 -5.44 14.80
C HIS A 11 -1.60 -6.09 16.17
N LEU A 12 -2.05 -7.35 16.33
CA LEU A 12 -1.79 -8.12 17.55
C LEU A 12 -0.29 -8.36 17.76
N VAL A 13 0.45 -8.74 16.71
CA VAL A 13 1.92 -8.90 16.79
C VAL A 13 2.59 -7.61 17.23
N ARG A 14 2.20 -6.45 16.67
CA ARG A 14 2.73 -5.15 17.10
C ARG A 14 2.44 -4.84 18.56
N TRP A 15 1.23 -5.15 19.04
CA TRP A 15 0.90 -5.00 20.46
C TRP A 15 1.80 -5.87 21.35
N LEU A 16 1.96 -7.15 21.01
CA LEU A 16 2.85 -8.04 21.76
C LEU A 16 4.30 -7.53 21.78
N LEU A 17 4.82 -7.07 20.64
CA LEU A 17 6.16 -6.51 20.54
C LEU A 17 6.29 -5.17 21.28
N ALA A 18 5.26 -4.32 21.23
CA ALA A 18 5.25 -3.05 21.96
C ALA A 18 5.23 -3.28 23.48
N VAL A 19 4.39 -4.21 23.96
CA VAL A 19 4.37 -4.63 25.37
C VAL A 19 5.72 -5.22 25.76
N GLY A 20 6.25 -6.17 24.99
CA GLY A 20 7.56 -6.75 25.27
C GLY A 20 8.68 -5.72 25.30
N TRP A 21 8.63 -4.70 24.45
CA TRP A 21 9.61 -3.61 24.45
C TRP A 21 9.45 -2.69 25.66
N LEU A 22 8.21 -2.36 26.06
CA LEU A 22 7.94 -1.61 27.30
C LEU A 22 8.37 -2.40 28.54
N THR A 23 8.17 -3.72 28.56
CA THR A 23 8.66 -4.60 29.62
C THR A 23 10.19 -4.60 29.67
N LEU A 24 10.87 -4.65 28.52
CA LEU A 24 12.32 -4.51 28.45
C LEU A 24 12.77 -3.15 29.01
N ILE A 25 12.12 -2.06 28.62
CA ILE A 25 12.43 -0.71 29.14
C ILE A 25 12.22 -0.66 30.66
N PHE A 26 11.11 -1.21 31.17
CA PHE A 26 10.85 -1.29 32.59
C PHE A 26 11.94 -2.08 33.33
N SER A 27 12.40 -3.20 32.74
CA SER A 27 13.49 -4.01 33.31
C SER A 27 14.82 -3.25 33.40
N LEU A 28 15.02 -2.18 32.61
CA LEU A 28 16.22 -1.37 32.74
C LEU A 28 16.25 -0.56 34.05
N PHE A 29 15.08 -0.16 34.56
CA PHE A 29 14.95 0.55 35.84
C PHE A 29 14.82 -0.40 37.03
N TYR A 30 14.14 -1.54 36.85
CA TYR A 30 13.91 -2.51 37.92
C TYR A 30 14.01 -3.95 37.42
N ASP A 31 15.03 -4.67 37.88
CA ASP A 31 15.26 -6.07 37.50
C ASP A 31 15.79 -6.89 38.68
N PRO A 32 14.88 -7.53 39.43
CA PRO A 32 15.26 -8.37 40.57
C PRO A 32 15.69 -9.78 40.15
N ILE A 33 15.46 -10.19 38.90
CA ILE A 33 15.59 -11.60 38.48
C ILE A 33 16.89 -11.82 37.72
N SER A 34 17.21 -10.98 36.74
CA SER A 34 18.31 -11.31 35.83
C SER A 34 19.72 -11.30 36.43
N PRO A 35 20.05 -10.57 37.51
CA PRO A 35 21.31 -10.75 38.22
C PRO A 35 21.52 -12.19 38.73
N TRP A 36 20.45 -12.91 39.06
CA TRP A 36 20.54 -14.32 39.46
C TRP A 36 20.96 -15.24 38.31
N PHE A 37 20.66 -14.88 37.05
CA PHE A 37 21.13 -15.63 35.88
C PHE A 37 22.61 -15.40 35.57
N THR A 38 23.20 -14.29 36.00
CA THR A 38 24.63 -13.99 35.79
C THR A 38 25.49 -14.38 36.99
N ASP A 39 24.87 -14.78 38.11
CA ASP A 39 25.54 -15.24 39.31
C ASP A 39 26.43 -16.48 39.03
N PRO A 40 27.72 -16.46 39.41
CA PRO A 40 28.61 -17.61 39.27
C PRO A 40 28.13 -18.90 39.94
N SER A 41 27.30 -18.80 40.98
CA SER A 41 26.72 -19.95 41.69
C SER A 41 25.64 -20.68 40.87
N ASN A 42 25.04 -20.00 39.88
CA ASN A 42 23.97 -20.54 39.07
C ASN A 42 24.51 -21.40 37.93
N SER A 43 24.74 -22.69 38.20
CA SER A 43 25.31 -23.63 37.23
C SER A 43 24.43 -23.94 36.02
N ILE A 44 23.13 -23.66 36.10
CA ILE A 44 22.14 -23.95 35.04
C ILE A 44 22.14 -22.84 33.97
N SER A 45 22.47 -21.61 34.36
CA SER A 45 22.41 -20.48 33.45
C SER A 45 23.62 -20.45 32.49
N PRO A 46 23.40 -20.36 31.17
CA PRO A 46 24.49 -20.16 30.21
C PRO A 46 25.10 -18.75 30.30
N PHE A 47 24.43 -17.82 30.98
CA PHE A 47 24.90 -16.44 31.20
C PHE A 47 25.71 -16.28 32.49
N ARG A 48 25.91 -17.36 33.25
CA ARG A 48 26.70 -17.31 34.48
C ARG A 48 28.09 -16.76 34.18
N LEU A 49 28.55 -15.88 35.04
CA LEU A 49 29.96 -15.51 35.06
C LEU A 49 30.74 -16.78 35.41
N ALA A 50 31.64 -17.22 34.51
CA ALA A 50 32.52 -18.33 34.81
C ALA A 50 33.24 -17.99 36.14
N ARG A 51 33.14 -18.90 37.11
CA ARG A 51 33.72 -18.75 38.45
C ARG A 51 35.12 -18.15 38.35
N LEU A 52 35.45 -17.32 39.34
CA LEU A 52 36.77 -17.02 39.91
C LEU A 52 37.75 -18.25 39.96
N GLU A 53 38.01 -18.92 38.85
CA GLU A 53 39.20 -19.74 38.58
C GLU A 53 40.30 -18.88 37.91
N SER A 54 40.19 -17.56 38.05
CA SER A 54 41.27 -16.60 37.83
C SER A 54 41.61 -15.92 39.16
N LEU A 55 41.97 -16.70 40.19
CA LEU A 55 43.01 -16.22 41.12
C LEU A 55 44.37 -16.15 40.42
N ASP A 56 44.50 -16.76 39.23
CA ASP A 56 45.57 -16.47 38.30
C ASP A 56 45.26 -15.18 37.51
N SER A 57 46.10 -14.17 37.76
CA SER A 57 46.21 -12.88 37.05
C SER A 57 46.35 -12.95 35.50
N ILE A 58 46.24 -14.15 34.91
CA ILE A 58 46.52 -14.46 33.51
C ILE A 58 45.24 -14.40 32.64
N ASN A 59 44.07 -14.78 33.18
CA ASN A 59 42.82 -14.95 32.38
C ASN A 59 41.71 -13.92 32.70
N CYS A 60 42.07 -12.72 33.14
CA CYS A 60 41.13 -11.62 33.38
C CYS A 60 40.85 -10.84 32.07
N VAL A 61 39.63 -10.28 31.92
CA VAL A 61 39.37 -9.33 30.83
C VAL A 61 40.06 -8.00 31.16
N LYS A 62 41.04 -7.60 30.35
CA LYS A 62 41.81 -6.36 30.54
C LYS A 62 41.13 -5.17 29.86
N LEU A 63 41.02 -4.07 30.59
CA LEU A 63 40.67 -2.75 30.06
C LEU A 63 41.85 -1.81 30.31
N GLN A 64 42.47 -1.29 29.24
CA GLN A 64 43.61 -0.38 29.34
C GLN A 64 44.77 -0.96 30.17
N GLY A 65 45.01 -2.26 30.05
CA GLY A 65 46.04 -2.99 30.80
C GLY A 65 45.63 -3.43 32.21
N VAL A 66 44.46 -3.03 32.72
CA VAL A 66 43.99 -3.36 34.07
C VAL A 66 42.92 -4.44 34.02
N CYS A 67 43.01 -5.47 34.87
CA CYS A 67 41.97 -6.50 35.01
C CYS A 67 40.67 -5.90 35.56
N LEU A 68 39.55 -6.15 34.88
CA LEU A 68 38.22 -5.75 35.37
C LEU A 68 37.63 -6.82 36.30
N THR A 69 37.13 -6.39 37.45
CA THR A 69 36.32 -7.22 38.35
C THR A 69 34.89 -7.31 37.83
N GLN A 70 34.37 -8.52 37.63
CA GLN A 70 33.00 -8.73 37.16
C GLN A 70 32.08 -9.09 38.32
N GLN A 71 30.97 -8.37 38.44
CA GLN A 71 29.91 -8.62 39.41
C GLN A 71 28.65 -9.13 38.70
N PRO A 72 27.79 -9.91 39.37
CA PRO A 72 26.47 -10.26 38.83
C PRO A 72 25.72 -9.00 38.40
N TYR A 73 25.22 -9.01 37.17
CA TYR A 73 24.68 -7.83 36.51
C TYR A 73 23.37 -8.14 35.78
N SER A 74 22.59 -7.10 35.52
CA SER A 74 21.31 -7.25 34.82
C SER A 74 21.47 -7.34 33.29
N LEU A 75 20.72 -8.24 32.68
CA LEU A 75 20.87 -8.59 31.26
C LEU A 75 20.24 -7.59 30.28
N GLY A 76 19.46 -6.60 30.73
CA GLY A 76 18.70 -5.69 29.86
C GLY A 76 19.52 -5.03 28.74
N ASN A 77 20.69 -4.45 29.07
CA ASN A 77 21.58 -3.84 28.07
C ASN A 77 22.15 -4.87 27.09
N ARG A 78 22.56 -6.05 27.60
CA ARG A 78 23.10 -7.15 26.79
C ARG A 78 22.04 -7.70 25.83
N ILE A 79 20.82 -7.88 26.30
CA ILE A 79 19.68 -8.33 25.47
C ILE A 79 19.39 -7.31 24.37
N PHE A 80 19.29 -6.02 24.70
CA PHE A 80 19.02 -4.97 23.72
C PHE A 80 20.11 -4.88 22.65
N TRP A 81 21.37 -4.75 23.06
CA TRP A 81 22.46 -4.47 22.13
C TRP A 81 23.06 -5.69 21.44
N ALA A 82 23.15 -6.84 22.12
CA ALA A 82 23.82 -8.03 21.63
C ALA A 82 22.86 -9.14 21.15
N MET A 83 21.54 -8.98 21.33
CA MET A 83 20.54 -9.91 20.78
C MET A 83 19.58 -9.19 19.83
N PHE A 84 18.83 -8.18 20.28
CA PHE A 84 17.82 -7.54 19.45
C PHE A 84 18.38 -6.83 18.21
N VAL A 85 19.46 -6.06 18.35
CA VAL A 85 20.05 -5.33 17.20
C VAL A 85 20.58 -6.29 16.11
N PRO A 86 21.39 -7.32 16.41
CA PRO A 86 21.79 -8.29 15.38
C PRO A 86 20.62 -9.02 14.71
N ILE A 87 19.59 -9.40 15.48
CA ILE A 87 18.38 -10.04 14.93
C ILE A 87 17.67 -9.08 13.96
N ALA A 88 17.55 -7.80 14.31
CA ALA A 88 16.94 -6.79 13.44
C ALA A 88 17.69 -6.64 12.11
N ILE A 89 19.04 -6.65 12.12
CA ILE A 89 19.85 -6.60 10.89
C ILE A 89 19.66 -7.85 10.03
N ALA A 90 19.62 -9.04 10.63
CA ALA A 90 19.33 -10.28 9.90
C ALA A 90 17.93 -10.22 9.25
N ILE A 91 16.92 -9.75 9.99
CA ILE A 91 15.55 -9.58 9.50
C ILE A 91 15.50 -8.62 8.30
N LEU A 92 16.21 -7.49 8.37
CA LEU A 92 16.24 -6.49 7.29
C LEU A 92 16.78 -7.07 5.97
N LEU A 93 17.87 -7.86 6.00
CA LEU A 93 18.41 -8.46 4.79
C LEU A 93 17.51 -9.57 4.25
N VAL A 94 17.00 -10.44 5.13
CA VAL A 94 16.22 -11.63 4.73
C VAL A 94 14.81 -11.27 4.30
N PHE A 95 14.05 -10.57 5.14
CA PHE A 95 12.65 -10.27 4.90
C PHE A 95 12.42 -8.88 4.30
N GLY A 96 13.46 -8.05 4.26
CA GLY A 96 13.38 -6.70 3.70
C GLY A 96 12.65 -5.71 4.61
N HIS A 97 12.56 -4.48 4.11
CA HIS A 97 11.84 -3.41 4.78
C HIS A 97 10.35 -3.73 5.04
N GLU A 98 9.72 -4.50 4.14
CA GLU A 98 8.30 -4.89 4.16
C GLU A 98 7.92 -5.45 5.53
N PHE A 99 8.65 -6.48 5.98
CA PHE A 99 8.33 -7.14 7.23
C PHE A 99 8.73 -6.27 8.42
N TRP A 100 9.93 -5.69 8.38
CA TRP A 100 10.46 -4.85 9.46
C TRP A 100 9.50 -3.70 9.81
N ARG A 101 8.98 -2.98 8.81
CA ARG A 101 8.02 -1.89 9.02
C ARG A 101 6.72 -2.35 9.67
N ARG A 102 6.27 -3.57 9.38
CA ARG A 102 5.03 -4.13 9.95
C ARG A 102 5.18 -4.58 11.40
N ILE A 103 6.38 -4.94 11.83
CA ILE A 103 6.65 -5.39 13.21
C ILE A 103 7.31 -4.32 14.09
N CYS A 104 7.76 -3.21 13.51
CA CYS A 104 8.52 -2.17 14.22
C CYS A 104 7.69 -1.53 15.37
N PRO A 105 8.14 -1.63 16.63
CA PRO A 105 7.44 -1.00 17.76
C PRO A 105 7.39 0.53 17.67
N LEU A 106 8.45 1.18 17.17
CA LEU A 106 8.46 2.63 16.97
C LEU A 106 7.41 3.09 15.95
N TYR A 107 7.15 2.28 14.93
CA TYR A 107 6.05 2.57 14.01
C TYR A 107 4.72 2.56 14.76
N PHE A 108 4.46 1.54 15.60
CA PHE A 108 3.25 1.47 16.42
C PHE A 108 3.06 2.72 17.28
N PHE A 109 4.07 3.14 18.05
CA PHE A 109 3.99 4.35 18.87
C PHE A 109 3.78 5.62 18.04
N SER A 110 4.45 5.75 16.89
CA SER A 110 4.27 6.92 16.01
C SER A 110 2.85 7.08 15.45
N GLN A 111 2.03 6.01 15.43
CA GLN A 111 0.66 6.06 14.94
C GLN A 111 -0.38 6.33 16.04
N ILE A 112 0.01 6.39 17.32
CA ILE A 112 -0.92 6.67 18.42
C ILE A 112 -1.67 7.99 18.23
N PRO A 113 -1.05 9.13 17.88
CA PRO A 113 -1.77 10.39 17.67
C PRO A 113 -2.82 10.30 16.56
N ARG A 114 -2.56 9.52 15.51
CA ARG A 114 -3.53 9.23 14.43
C ARG A 114 -4.69 8.39 14.96
N ALA A 115 -4.40 7.33 15.71
CA ALA A 115 -5.42 6.47 16.30
C ALA A 115 -6.33 7.22 17.30
N LEU A 116 -5.79 8.22 18.00
CA LEU A 116 -6.54 9.09 18.91
C LEU A 116 -7.21 10.29 18.21
N GLY A 117 -6.93 10.54 16.93
CA GLY A 117 -7.48 11.68 16.18
C GLY A 117 -6.92 13.05 16.56
N ILE A 118 -5.78 13.12 17.27
CA ILE A 118 -5.22 14.36 17.85
C ILE A 118 -4.11 14.96 16.96
N GLN A 119 -4.14 14.77 15.63
CA GLN A 119 -3.05 15.26 14.77
C GLN A 119 -3.11 16.78 14.53
N ARG A 120 -1.93 17.42 14.36
CA ARG A 120 -1.80 18.85 14.06
C ARG A 120 -2.40 19.19 12.70
N LYS A 121 -3.28 20.19 12.70
CA LYS A 121 -3.94 20.72 11.50
C LYS A 121 -3.37 22.11 11.16
N ARG A 122 -3.11 22.38 9.89
CA ARG A 122 -2.72 23.69 9.35
C ARG A 122 -3.94 24.41 8.83
N LYS A 123 -4.06 25.69 9.18
CA LYS A 123 -5.06 26.60 8.63
C LYS A 123 -4.60 27.07 7.26
N ILE A 124 -5.40 26.82 6.23
CA ILE A 124 -5.21 27.35 4.88
C ILE A 124 -6.39 28.29 4.60
N VAL A 125 -6.07 29.49 4.14
CA VAL A 125 -7.05 30.49 3.72
C VAL A 125 -7.02 30.53 2.22
N ASN A 126 -8.16 30.26 1.59
CA ASN A 126 -8.24 30.30 0.15
C ASN A 126 -8.23 31.76 -0.32
N PRO A 127 -7.28 32.19 -1.17
CA PRO A 127 -7.16 33.60 -1.55
C PRO A 127 -8.40 34.13 -2.29
N ASP A 128 -9.10 33.26 -3.05
CA ASP A 128 -10.25 33.67 -3.86
C ASP A 128 -11.57 33.71 -3.08
N THR A 129 -11.77 32.81 -2.10
CA THR A 129 -13.04 32.66 -1.37
C THR A 129 -12.98 33.13 0.09
N ASN A 130 -11.79 33.52 0.57
CA ASN A 130 -11.49 33.89 1.96
C ASN A 130 -11.97 32.87 3.01
N SER A 131 -12.23 31.62 2.58
CA SER A 131 -12.73 30.55 3.43
C SER A 131 -11.60 29.92 4.24
N ILE A 132 -11.85 29.69 5.52
CA ILE A 132 -10.88 29.08 6.45
C ILE A 132 -11.03 27.55 6.37
N ARG A 133 -9.95 26.86 6.00
CA ARG A 133 -9.91 25.39 5.88
C ARG A 133 -8.79 24.82 6.76
N TYR A 134 -8.98 23.61 7.30
CA TYR A 134 -7.99 22.90 8.11
C TYR A 134 -7.55 21.63 7.42
N GLU A 135 -6.25 21.47 7.20
CA GLU A 135 -5.65 20.30 6.54
C GLU A 135 -4.58 19.65 7.40
N LEU A 136 -4.35 18.35 7.24
CA LEU A 136 -3.27 17.66 7.95
C LEU A 136 -1.92 18.17 7.46
N THR A 137 -1.03 18.48 8.39
CA THR A 137 0.31 18.98 8.04
C THR A 137 1.17 17.84 7.47
N GLY A 138 1.48 17.90 6.18
CA GLY A 138 2.50 17.05 5.55
C GLY A 138 3.88 17.70 5.55
N VAL A 139 4.92 16.92 5.23
CA VAL A 139 6.25 17.46 4.93
C VAL A 139 6.24 17.92 3.47
N GLU A 140 6.37 19.23 3.25
CA GLU A 140 6.46 19.79 1.89
C GLU A 140 7.75 19.32 1.20
N LYS A 141 7.66 18.85 -0.05
CA LYS A 141 8.81 18.33 -0.80
C LYS A 141 9.92 19.37 -0.99
N GLU A 142 9.55 20.64 -1.15
CA GLU A 142 10.49 21.75 -1.35
C GLU A 142 11.08 22.30 -0.05
N SER A 143 10.58 21.85 1.11
CA SER A 143 11.15 22.23 2.40
C SER A 143 12.57 21.68 2.57
N TRP A 144 13.34 22.29 3.48
CA TRP A 144 14.67 21.78 3.83
C TRP A 144 14.63 20.31 4.28
N LEU A 145 13.62 19.94 5.06
CA LEU A 145 13.41 18.57 5.52
C LEU A 145 13.09 17.63 4.35
N GLY A 146 12.19 18.02 3.45
CA GLY A 146 11.83 17.23 2.27
C GLY A 146 13.03 16.92 1.35
N ARG A 147 13.95 17.88 1.21
CA ARG A 147 15.16 17.73 0.38
C ARG A 147 16.31 17.01 1.08
N ASN A 148 16.52 17.24 2.38
CA ASN A 148 17.72 16.82 3.12
C ASN A 148 17.49 15.75 4.20
N TYR A 149 16.35 15.07 4.21
CA TYR A 149 16.01 14.10 5.27
C TYR A 149 17.03 12.97 5.43
N LEU A 150 17.64 12.46 4.35
CA LEU A 150 18.66 11.41 4.46
C LEU A 150 19.90 11.89 5.21
N PHE A 151 20.32 13.14 5.02
CA PHE A 151 21.42 13.73 5.80
C PHE A 151 21.05 13.87 7.28
N LEU A 152 19.83 14.33 7.58
CA LEU A 152 19.33 14.40 8.95
C LEU A 152 19.33 13.01 9.60
N GLN A 153 18.77 12.00 8.94
CA GLN A 153 18.70 10.64 9.46
C GLN A 153 20.09 10.02 9.67
N PHE A 154 21.01 10.22 8.73
CA PHE A 154 22.37 9.73 8.84
C PHE A 154 23.14 10.45 9.96
N GLY A 155 22.92 11.76 10.13
CA GLY A 155 23.45 12.55 11.25
C GLY A 155 22.89 12.09 12.60
N LEU A 156 21.59 11.83 12.70
CA LEU A 156 20.96 11.27 13.89
C LEU A 156 21.45 9.85 14.18
N PHE A 157 21.72 9.04 13.16
CA PHE A 157 22.32 7.72 13.32
C PHE A 157 23.75 7.81 13.87
N TYR A 158 24.58 8.69 13.30
CA TYR A 158 25.92 8.99 13.82
C TYR A 158 25.89 9.48 15.27
N LEU A 159 24.98 10.40 15.60
CA LEU A 159 24.79 10.88 16.96
C LEU A 159 24.35 9.73 17.90
N GLY A 160 23.42 8.88 17.45
CA GLY A 160 22.97 7.72 18.19
C GLY A 160 24.08 6.71 18.48
N LEU A 161 24.99 6.46 17.54
CA LEU A 161 26.17 5.60 17.76
C LEU A 161 27.13 6.19 18.80
N ASN A 162 27.32 7.51 18.79
CA ASN A 162 28.12 8.19 19.83
C ASN A 162 27.44 8.12 21.20
N ILE A 163 26.13 8.38 21.26
CA ILE A 163 25.36 8.27 22.50
C ILE A 163 25.45 6.83 23.05
N ARG A 164 25.39 5.84 22.17
CA ARG A 164 25.59 4.43 22.49
C ARG A 164 26.94 4.18 23.16
N ILE A 165 28.02 4.57 22.52
CA ILE A 165 29.38 4.35 23.04
C ILE A 165 29.60 5.07 24.38
N LEU A 166 29.09 6.29 24.50
CA LEU A 166 29.42 7.18 25.62
C LEU A 166 28.52 7.00 26.83
N PHE A 167 27.21 6.79 26.63
CA PHE A 167 26.22 6.89 27.71
C PHE A 167 25.42 5.62 27.96
N VAL A 168 24.94 4.93 26.92
CA VAL A 168 23.85 3.94 27.07
C VAL A 168 24.26 2.47 26.87
N ASN A 169 25.55 2.18 26.74
CA ASN A 169 26.04 0.81 26.59
C ASN A 169 25.99 0.02 27.90
N SER A 170 26.49 0.59 29.00
CA SER A 170 26.50 -0.07 30.31
C SER A 170 25.55 0.53 31.33
N ASP A 171 25.24 1.83 31.24
CA ASP A 171 24.28 2.46 32.15
C ASP A 171 22.84 2.15 31.74
N ARG A 172 22.14 1.40 32.60
CA ARG A 172 20.77 0.92 32.36
C ARG A 172 19.76 2.05 32.38
N THR A 173 19.89 2.98 33.32
CA THR A 173 18.98 4.11 33.48
C THR A 173 19.10 5.04 32.28
N ALA A 174 20.33 5.30 31.82
CA ALA A 174 20.58 6.07 30.61
C ALA A 174 19.96 5.41 29.38
N LEU A 175 20.10 4.08 29.21
CA LEU A 175 19.44 3.36 28.12
C LEU A 175 17.91 3.46 28.21
N GLY A 176 17.33 3.25 29.40
CA GLY A 176 15.89 3.35 29.61
C GLY A 176 15.35 4.72 29.24
N LEU A 177 15.99 5.79 29.72
CA LEU A 177 15.64 7.17 29.39
C LEU A 177 15.79 7.47 27.89
N PHE A 178 16.87 6.98 27.26
CA PHE A 178 17.09 7.16 25.83
C PHE A 178 16.00 6.49 24.98
N LEU A 179 15.57 5.28 25.34
CA LEU A 179 14.48 4.58 24.65
C LEU A 179 13.13 5.30 24.85
N LEU A 180 12.82 5.76 26.07
CA LEU A 180 11.63 6.55 26.34
C LEU A 180 11.61 7.87 25.57
N LEU A 181 12.74 8.58 25.51
CA LEU A 181 12.89 9.80 24.71
C LEU A 181 12.65 9.52 23.22
N THR A 182 13.15 8.39 22.71
CA THR A 182 12.95 7.99 21.31
C THR A 182 11.48 7.69 21.02
N ILE A 183 10.78 7.00 21.94
CA ILE A 183 9.33 6.76 21.83
C ILE A 183 8.56 8.09 21.86
N ALA A 184 8.88 8.97 22.82
CA ALA A 184 8.27 10.29 22.92
C ALA A 184 8.46 11.08 21.62
N SER A 185 9.68 11.11 21.07
CA SER A 185 9.99 11.77 19.80
C SER A 185 9.18 11.20 18.62
N ALA A 186 9.03 9.87 18.56
CA ALA A 186 8.22 9.22 17.54
C ALA A 186 6.73 9.61 17.63
N ILE A 187 6.18 9.67 18.85
CA ILE A 187 4.81 10.14 19.10
C ILE A 187 4.68 11.62 18.72
N THR A 188 5.62 12.48 19.13
CA THR A 188 5.62 13.90 18.79
C THR A 188 5.63 14.13 17.28
N VAL A 189 6.45 13.39 16.53
CA VAL A 189 6.47 13.50 15.06
C VAL A 189 5.15 13.01 14.44
N GLY A 190 4.55 11.94 14.97
CA GLY A 190 3.24 11.45 14.54
C GLY A 190 2.08 12.41 14.85
N PHE A 191 2.23 13.24 15.88
CA PHE A 191 1.33 14.34 16.19
C PHE A 191 1.53 15.52 15.22
N LEU A 192 2.78 15.89 14.93
CA LEU A 192 3.12 17.05 14.12
C LEU A 192 2.88 16.86 12.61
N PHE A 193 3.13 15.66 12.09
CA PHE A 193 3.12 15.37 10.65
C PHE A 193 2.22 14.18 10.31
N ASN A 194 1.68 14.18 9.08
CA ASN A 194 0.79 13.13 8.60
C ASN A 194 1.53 11.82 8.24
N GLY A 195 0.76 10.75 8.09
CA GLY A 195 1.23 9.46 7.57
C GLY A 195 2.34 8.81 8.40
N ARG A 196 3.38 8.34 7.71
CA ARG A 196 4.55 7.65 8.32
C ARG A 196 5.77 8.56 8.39
N SER A 197 5.57 9.83 8.69
CA SER A 197 6.64 10.83 8.62
C SER A 197 7.83 10.56 9.56
N TRP A 198 7.61 10.01 10.76
CA TRP A 198 8.71 9.57 11.65
C TRP A 198 9.64 8.60 10.92
N CYS A 199 9.03 7.56 10.36
CA CYS A 199 9.69 6.47 9.68
C CYS A 199 10.46 6.96 8.43
N GLN A 200 9.91 7.93 7.70
CA GLN A 200 10.43 8.39 6.42
C GLN A 200 11.42 9.55 6.50
N TYR A 201 11.27 10.46 7.48
CA TYR A 201 12.06 11.70 7.55
C TYR A 201 12.98 11.79 8.77
N PHE A 202 12.69 11.11 9.89
CA PHE A 202 13.38 11.33 11.16
C PHE A 202 14.08 10.10 11.75
N CYS A 203 13.58 8.90 11.46
CA CYS A 203 14.05 7.69 12.11
C CYS A 203 15.54 7.43 11.82
N PRO A 204 16.42 7.37 12.85
CA PRO A 204 17.85 7.14 12.64
C PRO A 204 18.16 5.74 12.10
N MET A 205 17.21 4.81 12.19
CA MET A 205 17.36 3.46 11.62
C MET A 205 16.97 3.39 10.13
N ALA A 206 16.32 4.42 9.57
CA ALA A 206 15.89 4.42 8.17
C ALA A 206 17.06 4.29 7.16
N PRO A 207 18.23 4.95 7.35
CA PRO A 207 19.39 4.74 6.49
C PRO A 207 19.89 3.29 6.53
N VAL A 208 19.86 2.65 7.70
CA VAL A 208 20.27 1.25 7.87
C VAL A 208 19.28 0.29 7.21
N GLN A 209 17.98 0.58 7.34
CA GLN A 209 16.91 -0.14 6.65
C GLN A 209 17.08 -0.04 5.13
N MET A 210 17.33 1.15 4.59
CA MET A 210 17.61 1.37 3.17
C MET A 210 18.87 0.60 2.72
N PHE A 211 19.94 0.67 3.51
CA PHE A 211 21.22 0.04 3.22
C PHE A 211 21.14 -1.49 3.09
N TYR A 212 20.50 -2.17 4.07
CA TYR A 212 20.39 -3.63 4.05
C TYR A 212 19.24 -4.17 3.19
N THR A 213 18.22 -3.36 2.91
CA THR A 213 17.17 -3.76 1.96
C THR A 213 17.70 -3.71 0.52
N GLY A 214 18.52 -2.71 0.18
CA GLY A 214 18.95 -2.48 -1.19
C GLY A 214 17.74 -2.37 -2.14
N PRO A 215 17.73 -3.07 -3.30
CA PRO A 215 16.55 -3.09 -4.17
C PRO A 215 15.38 -3.87 -3.55
N ARG A 216 15.66 -4.96 -2.82
CA ARG A 216 14.68 -5.78 -2.10
C ARG A 216 15.37 -6.76 -1.14
N GLY A 217 14.66 -7.15 -0.08
CA GLY A 217 15.10 -8.25 0.80
C GLY A 217 15.12 -9.60 0.06
N LEU A 218 15.83 -10.58 0.62
CA LEU A 218 15.98 -11.91 0.01
C LEU A 218 14.63 -12.59 -0.29
N LEU A 219 13.66 -12.43 0.61
CA LEU A 219 12.29 -12.96 0.51
C LEU A 219 11.25 -11.84 0.28
N GLY A 220 11.68 -10.64 -0.12
CA GLY A 220 10.81 -9.50 -0.37
C GLY A 220 9.89 -9.71 -1.58
N SER A 221 8.70 -9.13 -1.52
CA SER A 221 7.70 -9.20 -2.60
C SER A 221 7.90 -8.15 -3.69
N ASP A 222 7.49 -8.49 -4.92
CA ASP A 222 7.59 -7.62 -6.10
C ASP A 222 6.34 -6.74 -6.25
N ALA A 223 6.44 -5.47 -5.87
CA ALA A 223 5.30 -4.55 -5.80
C ALA A 223 4.80 -4.09 -7.18
N HIS A 224 5.70 -3.94 -8.17
CA HIS A 224 5.36 -3.55 -9.54
C HIS A 224 4.59 -4.63 -10.31
N LEU A 225 4.64 -5.88 -9.85
CA LEU A 225 3.90 -7.00 -10.45
C LEU A 225 2.46 -7.08 -9.95
N LYS A 226 2.09 -6.35 -8.89
CA LYS A 226 0.72 -6.35 -8.37
C LYS A 226 -0.18 -5.34 -9.11
N PRO A 227 -1.50 -5.59 -9.19
CA PRO A 227 -2.46 -4.68 -9.82
C PRO A 227 -2.35 -3.24 -9.30
N PRO A 228 -2.78 -2.23 -10.08
CA PRO A 228 -2.84 -0.86 -9.58
C PRO A 228 -3.82 -0.82 -8.39
N GLN A 229 -3.64 0.15 -7.49
CA GLN A 229 -4.44 0.32 -6.26
C GLN A 229 -4.32 -0.81 -5.22
N SER A 230 -3.62 -1.91 -5.52
CA SER A 230 -3.44 -3.00 -4.57
C SER A 230 -2.53 -2.61 -3.40
N ILE A 231 -2.87 -3.14 -2.23
CA ILE A 231 -2.04 -3.01 -1.02
C ILE A 231 -0.79 -3.87 -1.21
N THR A 232 0.37 -3.23 -1.30
CA THR A 232 1.67 -3.86 -1.55
C THR A 232 2.61 -3.69 -0.37
N GLN A 233 3.58 -4.59 -0.22
CA GLN A 233 4.66 -4.53 0.78
C GLN A 233 4.17 -4.06 2.16
N SER A 234 4.68 -2.95 2.69
CA SER A 234 4.29 -2.37 3.98
C SER A 234 3.32 -1.19 3.86
N THR A 235 2.61 -1.02 2.73
CA THR A 235 1.68 0.10 2.47
C THR A 235 0.75 0.37 3.66
N CYS A 236 0.52 1.66 3.93
CA CYS A 236 -0.45 2.12 4.94
C CYS A 236 -1.82 1.51 4.66
N ARG A 237 -2.39 0.80 5.63
CA ARG A 237 -3.66 0.08 5.49
C ARG A 237 -4.50 0.17 6.75
N THR A 238 -5.81 0.11 6.59
CA THR A 238 -6.81 0.01 7.65
C THR A 238 -7.78 -1.11 7.32
N VAL A 239 -8.65 -1.47 8.27
CA VAL A 239 -9.66 -2.50 8.08
C VAL A 239 -11.02 -1.81 8.04
N ASP A 240 -11.86 -2.17 7.06
CA ASP A 240 -13.23 -1.67 6.97
C ASP A 240 -14.17 -2.38 7.97
N SER A 241 -15.45 -1.95 8.00
CA SER A 241 -16.50 -2.56 8.81
C SER A 241 -16.76 -4.03 8.44
N SER A 242 -16.55 -4.40 7.17
CA SER A 242 -16.68 -5.75 6.63
C SER A 242 -15.49 -6.67 6.97
N GLY A 243 -14.43 -6.13 7.56
CA GLY A 243 -13.21 -6.87 7.89
C GLY A 243 -12.19 -7.02 6.76
N GLN A 244 -12.41 -6.39 5.60
CA GLN A 244 -11.46 -6.34 4.48
C GLN A 244 -10.43 -5.22 4.67
N GLU A 245 -9.24 -5.42 4.08
CA GLU A 245 -8.17 -4.43 4.12
C GLU A 245 -8.37 -3.37 3.04
N LYS A 246 -8.30 -2.10 3.44
CA LYS A 246 -8.26 -0.95 2.54
C LYS A 246 -6.97 -0.17 2.69
N SER A 247 -6.53 0.48 1.62
CA SER A 247 -5.40 1.40 1.66
C SER A 247 -5.76 2.63 2.50
N ALA A 248 -4.83 3.06 3.35
CA ALA A 248 -4.94 4.26 4.18
C ALA A 248 -3.76 5.22 3.90
N CYS A 249 -3.28 5.19 2.66
CA CYS A 249 -2.20 6.04 2.16
C CYS A 249 -2.62 7.50 2.15
N VAL A 250 -1.75 8.37 2.67
CA VAL A 250 -1.93 9.84 2.66
C VAL A 250 -0.89 10.56 1.79
N SER A 251 -0.16 9.81 0.96
CA SER A 251 0.88 10.35 0.05
C SER A 251 1.92 11.25 0.75
N CYS A 252 2.41 10.85 1.94
CA CYS A 252 3.37 11.64 2.73
C CYS A 252 4.78 11.76 2.13
N GLN A 253 5.15 10.89 1.19
CA GLN A 253 6.42 10.89 0.47
C GLN A 253 6.22 10.21 -0.88
N SER A 254 6.96 10.64 -1.91
CA SER A 254 6.96 10.01 -3.23
C SER A 254 8.36 10.17 -3.86
N PRO A 255 9.02 9.08 -4.28
CA PRO A 255 8.59 7.68 -4.17
C PRO A 255 8.54 7.19 -2.72
N CYS A 256 7.54 6.36 -2.38
CA CYS A 256 7.41 5.76 -1.05
C CYS A 256 7.97 4.34 -1.00
N ILE A 257 8.99 4.11 -0.17
CA ILE A 257 9.59 2.78 0.04
C ILE A 257 8.57 1.74 0.53
N ASP A 258 7.54 2.16 1.29
CA ASP A 258 6.51 1.25 1.83
C ASP A 258 5.54 0.70 0.76
N ILE A 259 5.45 1.36 -0.40
CA ILE A 259 4.63 0.91 -1.54
C ILE A 259 5.49 0.09 -2.48
N ASP A 260 6.65 0.64 -2.86
CA ASP A 260 7.54 0.01 -3.82
C ASP A 260 9.00 0.36 -3.51
N ALA A 261 9.64 -0.51 -2.74
CA ALA A 261 11.04 -0.34 -2.37
C ALA A 261 12.00 -0.38 -3.56
N GLU A 262 11.72 -1.19 -4.58
CA GLU A 262 12.59 -1.28 -5.75
C GLU A 262 12.52 0.02 -6.57
N ARG A 263 11.32 0.60 -6.73
CA ARG A 263 11.14 1.94 -7.32
C ARG A 263 11.91 3.00 -6.53
N SER A 264 11.71 3.06 -5.21
CA SER A 264 12.34 4.04 -4.34
C SER A 264 13.87 3.96 -4.38
N TYR A 265 14.40 2.73 -4.50
CA TYR A 265 15.83 2.48 -4.68
C TYR A 265 16.34 3.02 -6.02
N TRP A 266 15.71 2.66 -7.15
CA TRP A 266 16.18 3.06 -8.48
C TRP A 266 16.06 4.56 -8.75
N GLU A 267 14.99 5.21 -8.28
CA GLU A 267 14.83 6.66 -8.42
C GLU A 267 15.82 7.46 -7.56
N GLY A 268 16.29 6.87 -6.46
CA GLY A 268 17.22 7.52 -5.53
C GLY A 268 18.70 7.25 -5.79
N ILE A 269 19.05 6.23 -6.59
CA ILE A 269 20.39 5.64 -6.66
C ILE A 269 21.51 6.63 -7.02
N THR A 270 21.20 7.66 -7.81
CA THR A 270 22.15 8.69 -8.26
C THR A 270 22.28 9.86 -7.30
N ARG A 271 21.44 9.95 -6.27
CA ARG A 271 21.48 11.06 -5.31
C ARG A 271 22.73 11.00 -4.44
N SER A 272 23.30 12.17 -4.17
CA SER A 272 24.52 12.31 -3.37
C SER A 272 24.33 11.88 -1.91
N ASP A 273 23.15 12.09 -1.34
CA ASP A 273 22.81 11.69 0.02
C ASP A 273 22.71 10.17 0.19
N GLN A 274 22.09 9.46 -0.76
CA GLN A 274 22.11 8.00 -0.77
C GLN A 274 23.53 7.45 -0.92
N LYS A 275 24.33 8.05 -1.80
CA LYS A 275 25.73 7.68 -1.96
C LYS A 275 26.54 7.83 -0.67
N LEU A 276 26.31 8.91 0.09
CA LEU A 276 26.90 9.10 1.41
C LEU A 276 26.48 7.97 2.36
N VAL A 277 25.20 7.59 2.39
CA VAL A 277 24.72 6.49 3.23
C VAL A 277 25.43 5.18 2.86
N PHE A 278 25.41 4.77 1.59
CA PHE A 278 25.97 3.49 1.17
C PHE A 278 27.50 3.39 1.38
N TYR A 279 28.24 4.47 1.12
CA TYR A 279 29.70 4.44 1.25
C TYR A 279 30.20 4.81 2.65
N GLY A 280 29.44 5.63 3.39
CA GLY A 280 29.78 6.03 4.75
C GLY A 280 29.37 5.01 5.81
N TYR A 281 28.28 4.26 5.59
CA TYR A 281 27.76 3.30 6.58
C TYR A 281 28.78 2.22 6.96
N PHE A 282 29.47 1.63 5.98
CA PHE A 282 30.50 0.62 6.25
C PHE A 282 31.58 1.16 7.20
N GLY A 283 32.07 2.38 6.95
CA GLY A 283 33.02 3.07 7.80
C GLY A 283 32.48 3.31 9.21
N LEU A 284 31.26 3.83 9.35
CA LEU A 284 30.64 4.02 10.67
C LEU A 284 30.52 2.72 11.45
N MET A 285 30.07 1.65 10.79
CA MET A 285 29.92 0.33 11.39
C MET A 285 31.29 -0.23 11.81
N LEU A 286 32.29 -0.18 10.94
CA LEU A 286 33.64 -0.67 11.26
C LEU A 286 34.28 0.17 12.38
N GLY A 287 34.20 1.49 12.29
CA GLY A 287 34.70 2.42 13.30
C GLY A 287 34.04 2.21 14.66
N PHE A 288 32.75 1.87 14.69
CA PHE A 288 32.05 1.52 15.93
C PHE A 288 32.69 0.33 16.63
N TYR A 289 33.02 -0.75 15.92
CA TYR A 289 33.67 -1.92 16.51
C TYR A 289 35.15 -1.68 16.83
N VAL A 290 35.88 -1.03 15.92
CA VAL A 290 37.29 -0.70 16.11
C VAL A 290 37.49 0.24 17.30
N PHE A 291 36.54 1.12 17.60
CA PHE A 291 36.61 1.96 18.81
C PHE A 291 36.79 1.13 20.08
N TYR A 292 36.12 -0.02 20.23
CA TYR A 292 36.28 -0.86 21.43
C TYR A 292 37.70 -1.42 21.56
N PHE A 293 38.33 -1.76 20.42
CA PHE A 293 39.73 -2.16 20.38
C PHE A 293 40.66 -0.99 20.72
N LEU A 294 40.44 0.19 20.11
CA LEU A 294 41.24 1.39 20.39
C LEU A 294 41.08 1.88 21.83
N TYR A 295 39.92 1.64 22.45
CA TYR A 295 39.64 2.04 23.83
C TYR A 295 40.29 1.10 24.86
N SER A 296 40.24 -0.21 24.62
CA SER A 296 40.68 -1.23 25.59
C SER A 296 42.08 -1.78 25.35
N GLY A 297 42.60 -1.70 24.12
CA GLY A 297 43.86 -2.29 23.67
C GLY A 297 43.76 -3.75 23.20
N ASN A 298 42.59 -4.39 23.29
CA ASN A 298 42.40 -5.79 22.93
C ASN A 298 40.98 -6.07 22.43
N TRP A 299 40.76 -7.26 21.85
CA TRP A 299 39.43 -7.68 21.40
C TRP A 299 38.62 -8.42 22.47
N GLU A 300 39.27 -8.89 23.54
CA GLU A 300 38.63 -9.62 24.63
C GLU A 300 37.57 -8.76 25.33
N TYR A 301 37.83 -7.47 25.53
CA TYR A 301 36.86 -6.53 26.09
C TYR A 301 35.54 -6.49 25.29
N TYR A 302 35.62 -6.52 23.95
CA TYR A 302 34.42 -6.53 23.11
C TYR A 302 33.73 -7.90 23.11
N TYR A 303 34.49 -8.98 22.85
CA TYR A 303 33.95 -10.32 22.69
C TYR A 303 33.43 -10.94 23.98
N SER A 304 33.94 -10.54 25.15
CA SER A 304 33.40 -10.93 26.46
C SER A 304 32.05 -10.27 26.77
N GLY A 305 31.72 -9.14 26.14
CA GLY A 305 30.51 -8.38 26.42
C GLY A 305 30.56 -7.51 27.67
N VAL A 306 31.74 -7.31 28.28
CA VAL A 306 31.90 -6.49 29.50
C VAL A 306 31.45 -5.05 29.30
N TRP A 307 31.58 -4.52 28.09
CA TRP A 307 31.08 -3.20 27.71
C TRP A 307 29.57 -2.98 27.93
N THR A 308 28.76 -4.03 28.15
CA THR A 308 27.32 -3.89 28.44
C THR A 308 27.01 -3.62 29.91
N HIS A 309 28.01 -3.74 30.80
CA HIS A 309 27.83 -3.70 32.25
C HIS A 309 29.07 -3.15 32.99
N GLU A 310 29.93 -2.41 32.28
CA GLU A 310 31.03 -1.66 32.88
C GLU A 310 30.53 -0.67 33.93
N GLU A 311 31.09 -0.75 35.14
CA GLU A 311 30.74 0.14 36.24
C GLU A 311 31.24 1.56 36.00
N GLY A 312 30.39 2.56 36.28
CA GLY A 312 30.82 3.95 36.29
C GLY A 312 31.16 4.54 34.91
N GLN A 313 30.63 4.00 33.80
CA GLN A 313 30.84 4.51 32.44
C GLN A 313 30.73 6.04 32.33
N LEU A 314 29.72 6.63 32.96
CA LEU A 314 29.49 8.09 32.94
C LEU A 314 30.62 8.89 33.61
N ARG A 315 31.30 8.31 34.61
CA ARG A 315 32.44 8.95 35.29
C ARG A 315 33.71 8.91 34.42
N THR A 316 33.79 7.99 33.46
CA THR A 316 34.95 7.80 32.57
C THR A 316 34.91 8.64 31.29
N LEU A 317 33.90 9.50 31.11
CA LEU A 317 33.73 10.28 29.86
C LEU A 317 34.92 11.21 29.54
N LEU A 318 35.55 11.77 30.57
CA LEU A 318 36.73 12.63 30.45
C LEU A 318 38.05 11.87 30.53
N ALA A 319 38.00 10.57 30.85
CA ALA A 319 39.18 9.73 30.88
C ALA A 319 39.70 9.45 29.45
N PRO A 320 40.96 8.99 29.32
CA PRO A 320 41.55 8.59 28.06
C PRO A 320 40.66 7.63 27.27
N GLY A 321 40.25 8.05 26.07
CA GLY A 321 39.42 7.27 25.15
C GLY A 321 40.21 6.34 24.23
N PHE A 322 41.54 6.47 24.20
CA PHE A 322 42.43 5.64 23.41
C PHE A 322 43.52 5.03 24.28
N TYR A 323 43.81 3.76 24.01
CA TYR A 323 44.86 2.97 24.61
C TYR A 323 45.58 2.20 23.50
N ILE A 324 46.75 2.70 23.09
CA ILE A 324 47.50 2.19 21.93
C ILE A 324 48.95 2.00 22.38
N PHE A 325 49.57 0.88 21.97
CA PHE A 325 50.96 0.53 22.36
C PHE A 325 51.17 0.56 23.88
N ASP A 326 50.22 -0.03 24.62
CA ASP A 326 50.22 -0.11 26.09
C ASP A 326 50.26 1.25 26.81
N ARG A 327 49.84 2.33 26.12
CA ARG A 327 49.82 3.69 26.67
C ARG A 327 48.46 4.35 26.46
N PRO A 328 47.86 4.95 27.51
CA PRO A 328 46.68 5.79 27.36
C PRO A 328 47.05 7.11 26.69
N ILE A 329 46.31 7.48 25.65
CA ILE A 329 46.47 8.78 24.98
C ILE A 329 45.50 9.76 25.62
N ALA A 330 45.98 10.95 25.96
CA ALA A 330 45.23 12.01 26.66
C ALA A 330 44.15 12.71 25.80
N ILE A 331 43.41 11.94 24.99
CA ILE A 331 42.22 12.40 24.28
C ILE A 331 41.01 11.83 25.03
N PRO A 332 40.12 12.68 25.57
CA PRO A 332 38.93 12.24 26.28
C PRO A 332 38.04 11.31 25.45
N LYS A 333 37.41 10.32 26.09
CA LYS A 333 36.43 9.41 25.46
C LYS A 333 35.35 10.18 24.69
N LEU A 334 34.89 11.31 25.23
CA LEU A 334 33.91 12.22 24.61
C LEU A 334 34.32 12.72 23.21
N ILE A 335 35.63 12.86 22.94
CA ILE A 335 36.16 13.29 21.63
C ILE A 335 36.63 12.08 20.82
N ALA A 336 37.26 11.10 21.48
CA ALA A 336 37.80 9.91 20.83
C ALA A 336 36.75 9.09 20.06
N ALA A 337 35.56 8.91 20.64
CA ALA A 337 34.48 8.15 20.00
C ALA A 337 33.95 8.84 18.73
N PRO A 338 33.51 10.12 18.76
CA PRO A 338 33.11 10.84 17.55
C PRO A 338 34.21 10.90 16.50
N LEU A 339 35.44 11.17 16.91
CA LEU A 339 36.58 11.27 16.00
C LEU A 339 36.82 9.94 15.27
N THR A 340 36.79 8.82 15.99
CA THR A 340 36.96 7.48 15.39
C THR A 340 35.87 7.21 14.36
N LEU A 341 34.60 7.45 14.71
CA LEU A 341 33.49 7.23 13.79
C LEU A 341 33.58 8.13 12.55
N ALA A 342 33.91 9.41 12.73
CA ALA A 342 34.04 10.37 11.63
C ALA A 342 35.19 10.00 10.67
N VAL A 343 36.37 9.65 11.21
CA VAL A 343 37.54 9.25 10.42
C VAL A 343 37.23 7.99 9.62
N PHE A 344 36.65 6.96 10.24
CA PHE A 344 36.32 5.73 9.53
C PHE A 344 35.21 5.93 8.49
N CYS A 345 34.20 6.75 8.79
CA CYS A 345 33.16 7.14 7.82
C CYS A 345 33.77 7.82 6.60
N ALA A 346 34.62 8.84 6.81
CA ALA A 346 35.30 9.55 5.74
C ALA A 346 36.24 8.64 4.94
N ALA A 347 37.04 7.82 5.62
CA ALA A 347 37.96 6.88 4.99
C ALA A 347 37.21 5.87 4.10
N SER A 348 36.11 5.29 4.61
CA SER A 348 35.25 4.40 3.82
C SER A 348 34.64 5.10 2.62
N TYR A 349 34.13 6.33 2.81
CA TYR A 349 33.53 7.12 1.75
C TYR A 349 34.52 7.39 0.61
N PHE A 350 35.72 7.89 0.91
CA PHE A 350 36.76 8.16 -0.09
C PHE A 350 37.33 6.89 -0.73
N THR A 351 37.44 5.80 0.03
CA THR A 351 37.87 4.51 -0.50
C THR A 351 36.87 3.96 -1.51
N CYS A 352 35.58 3.95 -1.17
CA CYS A 352 34.51 3.50 -2.06
C CYS A 352 34.41 4.38 -3.31
N LEU A 353 34.56 5.71 -3.17
CA LEU A 353 34.64 6.62 -4.32
C LEU A 353 35.82 6.30 -5.25
N SER A 354 36.97 5.96 -4.67
CA SER A 354 38.17 5.59 -5.43
C SER A 354 37.97 4.25 -6.16
N LEU A 355 37.38 3.26 -5.49
CA LEU A 355 37.02 1.97 -6.08
C LEU A 355 35.97 2.11 -7.19
N GLU A 356 34.95 2.96 -6.99
CA GLU A 356 33.95 3.28 -8.01
C GLU A 356 34.60 3.87 -9.27
N LYS A 357 35.49 4.86 -9.10
CA LYS A 357 36.22 5.48 -10.21
C LYS A 357 37.10 4.46 -10.94
N ALA A 358 37.80 3.60 -10.19
CA ALA A 358 38.62 2.53 -10.76
C ALA A 358 37.77 1.52 -11.54
N TYR A 359 36.62 1.13 -11.00
CA TYR A 359 35.68 0.24 -11.67
C TYR A 359 35.06 0.86 -12.93
N LYS A 360 34.71 2.15 -12.87
CA LYS A 360 34.26 2.94 -14.03
C LYS A 360 35.32 2.97 -15.13
N ALA A 361 36.59 3.21 -14.78
CA ALA A 361 37.69 3.20 -15.73
C ALA A 361 37.91 1.81 -16.35
N TYR A 362 37.82 0.74 -15.54
CA TYR A 362 37.91 -0.64 -16.02
C TYR A 362 36.79 -1.00 -17.00
N LEU A 363 35.53 -0.64 -16.70
CA LEU A 363 34.39 -0.90 -17.60
C LEU A 363 34.50 -0.12 -18.91
N LYS A 364 34.99 1.13 -18.86
CA LYS A 364 35.27 1.93 -20.06
C LYS A 364 36.34 1.28 -20.93
N ARG A 365 37.44 0.79 -20.34
CA ARG A 365 38.50 0.07 -21.07
C ARG A 365 38.00 -1.20 -21.75
N LYS A 366 36.99 -1.87 -21.18
CA LYS A 366 36.37 -3.08 -21.76
C LYS A 366 35.18 -2.81 -22.68
N ASN A 367 34.85 -1.55 -22.98
CA ASN A 367 33.64 -1.16 -23.73
C ASN A 367 32.34 -1.74 -23.15
N LYS A 368 32.29 -2.00 -21.84
CA LYS A 368 31.11 -2.53 -21.12
C LYS A 368 30.40 -1.45 -20.28
N TYR A 369 30.86 -0.20 -20.36
CA TYR A 369 30.24 0.91 -19.66
C TYR A 369 29.04 1.43 -20.45
N HIS A 370 27.83 1.16 -19.96
CA HIS A 370 26.59 1.59 -20.61
C HIS A 370 25.74 2.51 -19.72
N ASN A 371 25.64 2.24 -18.42
CA ASN A 371 24.76 2.97 -17.51
C ASN A 371 25.46 3.25 -16.16
N GLU A 372 25.36 4.49 -15.67
CA GLU A 372 25.89 4.89 -14.36
C GLU A 372 25.12 4.27 -13.20
N GLU A 373 23.80 4.13 -13.33
CA GLU A 373 22.94 3.52 -12.31
C GLU A 373 23.34 2.06 -12.05
N GLN A 374 23.62 1.30 -13.11
CA GLN A 374 24.05 -0.09 -12.97
C GLN A 374 25.43 -0.21 -12.31
N LEU A 375 26.33 0.74 -12.57
CA LEU A 375 27.63 0.79 -11.92
C LEU A 375 27.48 1.05 -10.42
N LEU A 376 26.70 2.07 -10.03
CA LEU A 376 26.42 2.39 -8.64
C LEU A 376 25.71 1.22 -7.93
N HIS A 377 24.78 0.57 -8.61
CA HIS A 377 24.07 -0.60 -8.08
C HIS A 377 25.03 -1.72 -7.67
N VAL A 378 25.97 -2.09 -8.54
CA VAL A 378 26.98 -3.12 -8.23
C VAL A 378 27.82 -2.70 -7.03
N CYS A 379 28.29 -1.45 -6.99
CA CYS A 379 29.06 -0.93 -5.85
C CYS A 379 28.26 -0.99 -4.54
N PHE A 380 26.99 -0.57 -4.55
CA PHE A 380 26.13 -0.56 -3.37
C PHE A 380 25.84 -1.98 -2.87
N VAL A 381 25.49 -2.91 -3.77
CA VAL A 381 25.23 -4.31 -3.41
C VAL A 381 26.48 -4.98 -2.82
N LEU A 382 27.66 -4.75 -3.41
CA LEU A 382 28.92 -5.27 -2.88
C LEU A 382 29.24 -4.66 -1.51
N CYS A 383 29.04 -3.35 -1.34
CA CYS A 383 29.23 -2.67 -0.06
C CYS A 383 28.31 -3.26 1.02
N THR A 384 27.02 -3.47 0.72
CA THR A 384 26.06 -4.10 1.63
C THR A 384 26.47 -5.52 1.99
N PHE A 385 26.89 -6.32 1.01
CA PHE A 385 27.34 -7.70 1.24
C PHE A 385 28.56 -7.76 2.17
N VAL A 386 29.60 -6.95 1.91
CA VAL A 386 30.79 -6.89 2.75
C VAL A 386 30.43 -6.39 4.16
N SER A 387 29.63 -5.33 4.25
CA SER A 387 29.19 -4.76 5.53
C SER A 387 28.40 -5.77 6.36
N PHE A 388 27.48 -6.52 5.75
CA PHE A 388 26.69 -7.52 6.45
C PHE A 388 27.56 -8.63 7.05
N ASN A 389 28.52 -9.15 6.28
CA ASN A 389 29.43 -10.20 6.77
C ASN A 389 30.34 -9.65 7.88
N VAL A 390 30.93 -8.47 7.69
CA VAL A 390 31.77 -7.82 8.71
C VAL A 390 30.97 -7.50 9.98
N PHE A 391 29.71 -7.07 9.84
CA PHE A 391 28.83 -6.85 10.98
C PHE A 391 28.72 -8.11 11.85
N PHE A 392 28.48 -9.29 11.26
CA PHE A 392 28.36 -10.55 12.01
C PHE A 392 29.69 -11.18 12.45
N ILE A 393 30.84 -10.60 12.07
CA ILE A 393 32.12 -10.91 12.74
C ILE A 393 32.09 -10.44 14.19
N PHE A 394 31.40 -9.33 14.49
CA PHE A 394 31.34 -8.70 15.81
C PHE A 394 29.94 -8.81 16.46
N GLY A 395 28.89 -8.49 15.71
CA GLY A 395 27.50 -8.46 16.15
C GLY A 395 27.04 -9.81 16.71
N GLY A 396 26.50 -9.80 17.92
CA GLY A 396 25.98 -10.99 18.59
C GLY A 396 27.04 -11.91 19.20
N ARG A 397 28.34 -11.66 18.94
CA ARG A 397 29.44 -12.50 19.44
C ARG A 397 29.47 -12.71 20.95
N PRO A 398 29.21 -11.70 21.80
CA PRO A 398 29.16 -11.93 23.23
C PRO A 398 28.21 -13.05 23.64
N ASN A 399 27.11 -13.26 22.91
CA ASN A 399 26.15 -14.33 23.19
C ASN A 399 26.48 -15.62 22.42
N LEU A 400 26.96 -15.51 21.18
CA LEU A 400 27.35 -16.68 20.37
C LEU A 400 28.53 -17.44 20.97
N ASN A 401 29.47 -16.73 21.61
CA ASN A 401 30.63 -17.35 22.27
C ASN A 401 30.26 -18.14 23.53
N LEU A 402 29.00 -18.08 23.98
CA LEU A 402 28.47 -18.95 25.04
C LEU A 402 28.01 -20.32 24.49
N LEU A 403 27.87 -20.44 23.17
CA LEU A 403 27.44 -21.67 22.50
C LEU A 403 28.67 -22.55 22.19
N PRO A 404 28.48 -23.87 22.02
CA PRO A 404 29.56 -24.76 21.59
C PRO A 404 30.08 -24.39 20.19
N ASP A 405 31.34 -24.69 19.91
CA ASP A 405 32.03 -24.27 18.67
C ASP A 405 31.30 -24.68 17.38
N TRP A 406 30.68 -25.86 17.36
CA TRP A 406 29.89 -26.32 16.20
C TRP A 406 28.72 -25.39 15.89
N ALA A 407 28.08 -24.82 16.91
CA ALA A 407 26.95 -23.90 16.75
C ALA A 407 27.43 -22.54 16.21
N ILE A 408 28.60 -22.09 16.65
CA ILE A 408 29.25 -20.87 16.14
C ILE A 408 29.59 -21.04 14.66
N ILE A 409 30.20 -22.17 14.29
CA ILE A 409 30.53 -22.49 12.89
C ILE A 409 29.27 -22.57 12.03
N ALA A 410 28.23 -23.28 12.51
CA ALA A 410 26.96 -23.39 11.82
C ALA A 410 26.30 -22.01 11.60
N PHE A 411 26.32 -21.14 12.62
CA PHE A 411 25.82 -19.78 12.51
C PHE A 411 26.60 -18.96 11.48
N ASN A 412 27.94 -19.00 11.51
CA ASN A 412 28.78 -18.30 10.54
C ASN A 412 28.50 -18.76 9.11
N MET A 413 28.41 -20.08 8.90
CA MET A 413 28.08 -20.66 7.60
C MET A 413 26.70 -20.22 7.12
N PHE A 414 25.71 -20.19 8.02
CA PHE A 414 24.37 -19.71 7.71
C PHE A 414 24.36 -18.22 7.28
N ILE A 415 25.07 -17.35 8.00
CA ILE A 415 25.18 -15.92 7.67
C ILE A 415 25.83 -15.71 6.29
N VAL A 416 26.92 -16.42 6.00
CA VAL A 416 27.61 -16.34 4.70
C VAL A 416 26.71 -16.87 3.58
N LEU A 417 26.01 -17.98 3.80
CA LEU A 417 25.08 -18.55 2.83
C LEU A 417 23.94 -17.56 2.50
N VAL A 418 23.28 -17.03 3.53
CA VAL A 418 22.16 -16.08 3.37
C VAL A 418 22.61 -14.82 2.64
N SER A 419 23.75 -14.25 3.02
CA SER A 419 24.28 -13.05 2.37
C SER A 419 24.71 -13.31 0.92
N SER A 420 25.25 -14.48 0.62
CA SER A 420 25.64 -14.88 -0.75
C SER A 420 24.43 -15.11 -1.65
N LEU A 421 23.37 -15.72 -1.14
CA LEU A 421 22.10 -15.87 -1.88
C LEU A 421 21.46 -14.50 -2.17
N TRP A 422 21.50 -13.59 -1.19
CA TRP A 422 21.04 -12.21 -1.39
C TRP A 422 21.90 -11.48 -2.43
N LEU A 423 23.22 -11.63 -2.37
CA LEU A 423 24.17 -11.04 -3.33
C LEU A 423 23.87 -11.50 -4.76
N GLN A 424 23.74 -12.82 -4.97
CA GLN A 424 23.46 -13.39 -6.30
C GLN A 424 22.14 -12.87 -6.87
N ARG A 425 21.08 -12.83 -6.04
CA ARG A 425 19.76 -12.34 -6.43
C ARG A 425 19.76 -10.84 -6.75
N SER A 426 20.53 -10.05 -5.99
CA SER A 426 20.58 -8.59 -6.12
C SER A 426 21.46 -8.15 -7.29
N LEU A 427 22.62 -8.77 -7.53
CA LEU A 427 23.50 -8.41 -8.66
C LEU A 427 22.85 -8.58 -10.04
N GLY A 428 21.90 -9.51 -10.16
CA GLY A 428 21.14 -9.75 -11.39
C GLY A 428 19.99 -8.74 -11.64
N ARG A 429 19.86 -7.70 -10.82
CA ARG A 429 18.84 -6.66 -10.96
C ARG A 429 19.40 -5.43 -11.70
N SER A 430 18.50 -4.74 -12.40
CA SER A 430 18.78 -3.49 -13.12
C SER A 430 17.50 -2.68 -13.23
N LYS A 431 17.63 -1.35 -13.33
CA LYS A 431 16.48 -0.46 -13.57
C LYS A 431 15.75 -0.80 -14.86
N GLU A 432 16.49 -1.18 -15.90
CA GLU A 432 15.94 -1.62 -17.18
C GLU A 432 15.06 -2.86 -17.00
N ARG A 433 15.51 -3.87 -16.25
CA ARG A 433 14.71 -5.06 -15.95
C ARG A 433 13.45 -4.71 -15.16
N TYR A 434 13.56 -3.87 -14.13
CA TYR A 434 12.42 -3.37 -13.37
C TYR A 434 11.39 -2.66 -14.28
N SER A 435 11.85 -1.76 -15.15
CA SER A 435 10.98 -1.04 -16.08
C SER A 435 10.27 -1.98 -17.07
N ARG A 436 10.99 -2.98 -17.60
CA ARG A 436 10.44 -4.01 -18.49
C ARG A 436 9.41 -4.88 -17.80
N GLU A 437 9.69 -5.33 -16.58
CA GLU A 437 8.76 -6.12 -15.75
C GLU A 437 7.49 -5.31 -15.45
N SER A 438 7.61 -4.02 -15.12
CA SER A 438 6.47 -3.13 -14.87
C SER A 438 5.61 -2.91 -16.13
N LEU A 439 6.24 -2.57 -17.26
CA LEU A 439 5.55 -2.34 -18.53
C LEU A 439 4.89 -3.61 -19.07
N ALA A 440 5.55 -4.76 -18.98
CA ALA A 440 4.97 -6.04 -19.39
C ALA A 440 3.73 -6.38 -18.57
N ASN A 441 3.74 -6.07 -17.27
CA ASN A 441 2.58 -6.29 -16.42
C ASN A 441 1.42 -5.34 -16.76
N ARG A 442 1.69 -4.08 -17.09
CA ARG A 442 0.66 -3.14 -17.59
C ARG A 442 0.05 -3.63 -18.89
N LEU A 443 0.91 -4.01 -19.84
CA LEU A 443 0.49 -4.59 -21.11
C LEU A 443 -0.38 -5.83 -20.89
N ARG A 444 0.06 -6.74 -20.01
CA ARG A 444 -0.71 -7.94 -19.65
C ARG A 444 -2.12 -7.59 -19.17
N ARG A 445 -2.28 -6.60 -18.29
CA ARG A 445 -3.61 -6.18 -17.82
C ARG A 445 -4.47 -5.60 -18.93
N GLN A 446 -3.87 -4.80 -19.82
CA GLN A 446 -4.60 -4.22 -20.94
C GLN A 446 -5.01 -5.28 -21.97
N LEU A 447 -4.18 -6.31 -22.16
CA LEU A 447 -4.53 -7.48 -22.95
C LEU A 447 -5.68 -8.28 -22.29
N ASP A 448 -5.64 -8.49 -20.98
CA ASP A 448 -6.71 -9.22 -20.25
C ASP A 448 -8.10 -8.56 -20.37
N LYS A 449 -8.15 -7.23 -20.54
CA LYS A 449 -9.40 -6.48 -20.79
C LYS A 449 -10.01 -6.76 -22.18
N LEU A 450 -9.24 -7.29 -23.12
CA LEU A 450 -9.75 -7.60 -24.45
C LEU A 450 -10.54 -8.90 -24.43
N ALA A 451 -11.65 -8.94 -25.16
CA ALA A 451 -12.54 -10.10 -25.20
C ALA A 451 -11.98 -11.24 -26.09
N VAL A 452 -10.75 -11.67 -25.85
CA VAL A 452 -10.07 -12.75 -26.58
C VAL A 452 -10.02 -14.00 -25.70
N ASP A 453 -10.25 -15.17 -26.29
CA ASP A 453 -10.11 -16.46 -25.60
C ASP A 453 -8.63 -16.87 -25.53
N TRP A 454 -7.94 -16.38 -24.50
CA TRP A 454 -6.51 -16.60 -24.28
C TRP A 454 -6.13 -18.08 -24.09
N SER A 455 -7.05 -18.90 -23.54
CA SER A 455 -6.81 -20.33 -23.31
C SER A 455 -6.56 -21.11 -24.60
N LYS A 456 -7.19 -20.71 -25.71
CA LYS A 456 -6.98 -21.34 -27.03
C LYS A 456 -5.66 -20.90 -27.68
N LEU A 457 -5.22 -19.67 -27.44
CA LEU A 457 -3.99 -19.10 -28.00
C LEU A 457 -2.72 -19.51 -27.24
N LEU A 458 -2.86 -19.82 -25.95
CA LEU A 458 -1.75 -20.14 -25.04
C LEU A 458 -1.71 -21.62 -24.64
N GLU A 459 -2.33 -22.49 -25.42
CA GLU A 459 -2.33 -23.95 -25.21
C GLU A 459 -2.74 -24.35 -23.77
N GLY A 460 -3.74 -23.66 -23.21
CA GLY A 460 -4.24 -23.90 -21.85
C GLY A 460 -3.51 -23.14 -20.73
N ARG A 461 -2.43 -22.40 -21.00
CA ARG A 461 -1.81 -21.48 -20.02
C ARG A 461 -2.63 -20.19 -19.88
N SER A 462 -2.64 -19.61 -18.68
CA SER A 462 -3.28 -18.31 -18.45
C SER A 462 -2.34 -17.17 -18.83
N LEU A 463 -2.90 -15.98 -19.11
CA LEU A 463 -2.11 -14.77 -19.39
C LEU A 463 -1.16 -14.39 -18.24
N GLN A 464 -1.49 -14.82 -17.02
CA GLN A 464 -0.80 -14.53 -15.78
C GLN A 464 0.47 -15.40 -15.61
N ASP A 465 0.52 -16.56 -16.28
CA ASP A 465 1.63 -17.50 -16.23
C ASP A 465 2.78 -17.13 -17.17
N LEU A 466 2.61 -16.08 -18.00
CA LEU A 466 3.65 -15.66 -18.93
C LEU A 466 4.81 -14.99 -18.18
N ILE A 467 6.02 -15.10 -18.74
CA ILE A 467 7.17 -14.27 -18.35
C ILE A 467 7.05 -12.92 -19.08
N PRO A 468 7.60 -11.80 -18.56
CA PRO A 468 7.54 -10.49 -19.23
C PRO A 468 7.92 -10.52 -20.72
N GLU A 469 8.93 -11.30 -21.09
CA GLU A 469 9.38 -11.47 -22.48
C GLU A 469 8.32 -12.17 -23.34
N GLU A 470 7.67 -13.22 -22.82
CA GLU A 470 6.58 -13.91 -23.50
C GLU A 470 5.38 -12.97 -23.73
N VAL A 471 5.10 -12.03 -22.81
CA VAL A 471 4.02 -11.04 -22.99
C VAL A 471 4.32 -10.09 -24.15
N TYR A 472 5.57 -9.62 -24.27
CA TYR A 472 5.96 -8.77 -25.40
C TYR A 472 5.89 -9.53 -26.73
N VAL A 473 6.31 -10.80 -26.74
CA VAL A 473 6.20 -11.66 -27.94
C VAL A 473 4.73 -11.90 -28.30
N LEU A 474 3.87 -12.16 -27.30
CA LEU A 474 2.44 -12.34 -27.52
C LEU A 474 1.83 -11.11 -28.21
N ALA A 475 2.17 -9.91 -27.73
CA ALA A 475 1.72 -8.66 -28.32
C ALA A 475 2.17 -8.47 -29.78
N LYS A 476 3.29 -9.07 -30.18
CA LYS A 476 3.81 -9.05 -31.55
C LYS A 476 3.14 -10.08 -32.47
N VAL A 477 2.77 -11.24 -31.93
CA VAL A 477 2.36 -12.44 -32.70
C VAL A 477 0.84 -12.60 -32.81
N LEU A 478 0.06 -11.81 -32.06
CA LEU A 478 -1.40 -11.88 -32.05
C LEU A 478 -2.02 -11.70 -33.46
N PRO A 479 -2.54 -12.77 -34.09
CA PRO A 479 -3.02 -12.75 -35.47
C PRO A 479 -4.31 -11.92 -35.65
N SER A 480 -5.04 -11.71 -34.55
CA SER A 480 -6.33 -11.03 -34.50
C SER A 480 -6.23 -9.52 -34.23
N PHE A 481 -5.04 -8.98 -33.97
CA PHE A 481 -4.89 -7.57 -33.60
C PHE A 481 -4.83 -6.66 -34.82
N ASN A 482 -5.89 -5.89 -35.03
CA ASN A 482 -5.88 -4.85 -36.05
C ASN A 482 -4.94 -3.69 -35.64
N ARG A 483 -4.47 -2.88 -36.59
CA ARG A 483 -3.54 -1.74 -36.28
C ARG A 483 -4.15 -0.78 -35.26
N ALA A 484 -5.47 -0.56 -35.33
CA ALA A 484 -6.22 0.27 -34.41
C ALA A 484 -6.23 -0.27 -32.96
N GLU A 485 -6.33 -1.59 -32.76
CA GLU A 485 -6.35 -2.21 -31.43
C GLU A 485 -4.97 -2.13 -30.75
N ARG A 486 -3.88 -2.31 -31.54
CA ARG A 486 -2.51 -2.10 -31.05
C ARG A 486 -2.29 -0.65 -30.62
N GLY A 487 -2.75 0.30 -31.42
CA GLY A 487 -2.73 1.73 -31.07
C GLY A 487 -3.49 2.03 -29.78
N ARG A 488 -4.69 1.45 -29.61
CA ARG A 488 -5.49 1.59 -28.39
C ARG A 488 -4.78 1.02 -27.16
N VAL A 489 -4.26 -0.21 -27.23
CA VAL A 489 -3.51 -0.82 -26.11
C VAL A 489 -2.27 0.00 -25.78
N TYR A 490 -1.55 0.47 -26.80
CA TYR A 490 -0.39 1.35 -26.61
C TYR A 490 -0.77 2.66 -25.90
N LYS A 491 -1.84 3.33 -26.35
CA LYS A 491 -2.37 4.56 -25.75
C LYS A 491 -2.73 4.36 -24.28
N GLU A 492 -3.40 3.27 -23.93
CA GLU A 492 -3.76 2.97 -22.54
C GLU A 492 -2.54 2.66 -21.67
N VAL A 493 -1.55 1.90 -22.16
CA VAL A 493 -0.31 1.65 -21.41
C VAL A 493 0.49 2.94 -21.21
N LEU A 494 0.54 3.82 -22.22
CA LEU A 494 1.18 5.13 -22.13
C LEU A 494 0.44 6.04 -21.13
N ARG A 495 -0.89 6.09 -21.18
CA ARG A 495 -1.72 6.83 -20.22
C ARG A 495 -1.43 6.38 -18.79
N GLU A 496 -1.47 5.08 -18.50
CA GLU A 496 -1.16 4.55 -17.17
C GLU A 496 0.27 4.90 -16.71
N ALA A 497 1.25 4.88 -17.62
CA ALA A 497 2.64 5.19 -17.29
C ALA A 497 2.86 6.67 -16.93
N LEU A 498 2.15 7.57 -17.61
CA LEU A 498 2.14 9.01 -17.32
C LEU A 498 1.40 9.29 -16.00
N GLU A 499 0.24 8.67 -15.78
CA GLU A 499 -0.57 8.85 -14.56
C GLU A 499 0.14 8.43 -13.27
N ASP A 500 0.93 7.35 -13.31
CA ASP A 500 1.67 6.90 -12.13
C ASP A 500 2.89 7.77 -11.80
N GLY A 501 3.21 8.73 -12.69
CA GLY A 501 4.41 9.56 -12.60
C GLY A 501 5.71 8.76 -12.75
N ASN A 502 5.64 7.55 -13.31
CA ASN A 502 6.83 6.70 -13.55
C ASN A 502 7.66 7.20 -14.73
N VAL A 503 7.00 7.87 -15.68
CA VAL A 503 7.56 8.31 -16.95
C VAL A 503 7.00 9.70 -17.23
N SER A 504 7.85 10.66 -17.58
CA SER A 504 7.41 11.97 -18.06
C SER A 504 7.10 11.92 -19.56
N SER A 505 6.32 12.86 -20.08
CA SER A 505 6.08 12.98 -21.52
C SER A 505 7.39 13.04 -22.32
N ALA A 506 8.39 13.77 -21.81
CA ALA A 506 9.71 13.90 -22.41
C ALA A 506 10.53 12.58 -22.41
N GLU A 507 10.43 11.78 -21.35
CA GLU A 507 11.18 10.53 -21.22
C GLU A 507 10.44 9.32 -21.81
N SER A 508 9.14 9.48 -22.14
CA SER A 508 8.26 8.39 -22.57
C SER A 508 8.72 7.69 -23.84
N SER A 509 9.28 8.42 -24.80
CA SER A 509 9.82 7.84 -26.02
C SER A 509 10.97 6.86 -25.72
N ALA A 510 11.87 7.22 -24.81
CA ALA A 510 13.00 6.38 -24.42
C ALA A 510 12.55 5.21 -23.52
N ALA A 511 11.69 5.48 -22.55
CA ALA A 511 11.21 4.48 -21.58
C ALA A 511 10.35 3.38 -22.23
N LEU A 512 9.50 3.74 -23.21
CA LEU A 512 8.63 2.79 -23.92
C LEU A 512 9.24 2.26 -25.21
N LYS A 513 10.52 2.55 -25.51
CA LYS A 513 11.18 2.17 -26.77
C LYS A 513 10.99 0.69 -27.15
N GLU A 514 11.17 -0.21 -26.19
CA GLU A 514 11.01 -1.65 -26.43
C GLU A 514 9.55 -2.00 -26.72
N LEU A 515 8.61 -1.49 -25.94
CA LEU A 515 7.17 -1.71 -26.16
C LEU A 515 6.73 -1.19 -27.55
N ARG A 516 7.20 0.00 -27.93
CA ARG A 516 6.94 0.60 -29.25
C ARG A 516 7.45 -0.29 -30.38
N LYS A 517 8.68 -0.81 -30.24
CA LYS A 517 9.26 -1.74 -31.22
C LYS A 517 8.47 -3.04 -31.34
N GLN A 518 7.99 -3.59 -30.22
CA GLN A 518 7.24 -4.84 -30.20
C GLN A 518 5.82 -4.69 -30.77
N LEU A 519 5.15 -3.56 -30.51
CA LEU A 519 3.83 -3.25 -31.06
C LEU A 519 3.87 -2.65 -32.48
N ASN A 520 5.07 -2.39 -33.00
CA ASN A 520 5.34 -1.73 -34.29
C ASN A 520 4.74 -0.31 -34.37
N VAL A 521 4.93 0.49 -33.31
CA VAL A 521 4.47 1.88 -33.19
C VAL A 521 5.57 2.84 -33.63
N THR A 522 5.29 3.68 -34.63
CA THR A 522 6.27 4.65 -35.16
C THR A 522 6.51 5.82 -34.20
N ASP A 523 7.56 6.62 -34.42
CA ASP A 523 7.80 7.85 -33.64
C ASP A 523 6.63 8.83 -33.81
N GLU A 524 6.12 8.97 -35.03
CA GLU A 524 4.98 9.83 -35.34
C GLU A 524 3.70 9.37 -34.62
N GLU A 525 3.38 8.08 -34.64
CA GLU A 525 2.23 7.52 -33.91
C GLU A 525 2.36 7.73 -32.40
N HIS A 526 3.57 7.64 -31.85
CA HIS A 526 3.82 7.93 -30.44
C HIS A 526 3.52 9.40 -30.09
N TYR A 527 4.05 10.36 -30.85
CA TYR A 527 3.81 11.77 -30.60
C TYR A 527 2.34 12.17 -30.84
N ASN A 528 1.69 11.58 -31.84
CA ASN A 528 0.26 11.75 -32.06
C ASN A 528 -0.56 11.22 -30.87
N THR A 529 -0.18 10.07 -30.31
CA THR A 529 -0.84 9.52 -29.12
C THR A 529 -0.65 10.44 -27.90
N ILE A 530 0.53 11.03 -27.71
CA ILE A 530 0.76 12.03 -26.66
C ILE A 530 -0.11 13.26 -26.88
N ALA A 531 -0.20 13.76 -28.11
CA ALA A 531 -1.03 14.91 -28.44
C ALA A 531 -2.52 14.62 -28.17
N GLU A 532 -3.02 13.45 -28.56
CA GLU A 532 -4.37 13.00 -28.23
C GLU A 532 -4.60 12.93 -26.72
N LEU A 533 -3.69 12.32 -25.96
CA LEU A 533 -3.78 12.26 -24.50
C LEU A 533 -3.72 13.65 -23.85
N GLY A 534 -2.98 14.59 -24.45
CA GLY A 534 -2.93 15.98 -24.01
C GLY A 534 -4.20 16.77 -24.28
N VAL A 535 -4.96 16.41 -25.32
CA VAL A 535 -6.29 16.97 -25.58
C VAL A 535 -7.33 16.37 -24.65
N GLU A 536 -7.30 15.04 -24.43
CA GLU A 536 -8.21 14.34 -23.52
C GLU A 536 -8.00 14.79 -22.06
N ASN A 537 -6.76 14.84 -21.62
CA ASN A 537 -6.39 15.18 -20.24
C ASN A 537 -5.14 16.08 -20.24
N PRO A 538 -5.31 17.40 -20.36
CA PRO A 538 -4.20 18.36 -20.35
C PRO A 538 -3.30 18.25 -19.10
N SER A 539 -3.89 17.82 -17.98
CA SER A 539 -3.19 17.60 -16.71
C SER A 539 -2.13 16.50 -16.74
N LEU A 540 -2.20 15.54 -17.68
CA LEU A 540 -1.19 14.48 -17.85
C LEU A 540 0.15 15.02 -18.37
N LEU A 541 0.12 16.14 -19.09
CA LEU A 541 1.29 16.73 -19.73
C LEU A 541 1.81 17.96 -18.99
N ASP A 542 1.14 18.37 -17.91
CA ASP A 542 1.51 19.54 -17.13
C ASP A 542 2.81 19.29 -16.32
N PRO A 543 3.92 19.99 -16.62
CA PRO A 543 5.17 19.83 -15.89
C PRO A 543 5.09 20.35 -14.44
N GLN A 544 4.13 21.22 -14.13
CA GLN A 544 3.91 21.76 -12.78
C GLN A 544 3.08 20.80 -11.92
N LYS A 545 2.14 20.06 -12.51
CA LYS A 545 1.32 19.06 -11.82
C LYS A 545 2.00 17.69 -11.84
N ARG A 546 2.93 17.46 -10.91
CA ARG A 546 3.57 16.15 -10.76
C ARG A 546 2.58 15.10 -10.24
N LEU A 547 2.05 14.31 -11.16
CA LEU A 547 1.29 13.10 -10.84
C LEU A 547 2.20 12.09 -10.13
N SER A 548 1.65 11.38 -9.15
CA SER A 548 2.35 10.28 -8.50
C SER A 548 1.41 9.15 -8.17
N ARG A 549 1.93 7.93 -8.26
CA ARG A 549 1.24 6.70 -7.84
C ARG A 549 0.69 6.80 -6.41
N GLU A 550 1.44 7.40 -5.48
CA GLU A 550 0.98 7.61 -4.11
C GLU A 550 -0.25 8.52 -4.02
N ASN A 551 -0.27 9.58 -4.84
CA ASN A 551 -1.35 10.54 -4.86
C ASN A 551 -2.61 9.95 -5.50
N LYS A 552 -2.44 9.22 -6.60
CA LYS A 552 -3.52 8.48 -7.27
C LYS A 552 -4.15 7.46 -6.32
N LEU A 553 -3.33 6.63 -5.66
CA LEU A 553 -3.78 5.66 -4.66
C LEU A 553 -4.57 6.34 -3.53
N ARG A 554 -4.12 7.51 -3.05
CA ARG A 554 -4.79 8.29 -2.00
C ARG A 554 -6.18 8.75 -2.44
N ILE A 555 -6.29 9.36 -3.62
CA ILE A 555 -7.56 9.88 -4.15
C ILE A 555 -8.54 8.74 -4.44
N GLU A 556 -8.09 7.66 -5.06
CA GLU A 556 -8.95 6.51 -5.40
C GLU A 556 -9.41 5.76 -4.14
N SER A 557 -8.55 5.64 -3.11
CA SER A 557 -8.95 5.04 -1.83
C SER A 557 -10.00 5.89 -1.10
N TYR A 558 -9.89 7.22 -1.21
CA TYR A 558 -10.90 8.15 -0.69
C TYR A 558 -12.23 8.00 -1.43
N ARG A 559 -12.19 7.99 -2.78
CA ARG A 559 -13.37 7.77 -3.63
C ARG A 559 -14.09 6.49 -3.26
N TYR A 560 -13.38 5.37 -3.16
CA TYR A 560 -13.96 4.08 -2.77
C TYR A 560 -14.58 4.11 -1.36
N ALA A 561 -13.93 4.77 -0.39
CA ALA A 561 -14.48 4.89 0.96
C ALA A 561 -15.74 5.77 0.99
N LEU A 562 -15.79 6.80 0.15
CA LEU A 562 -16.95 7.66 -0.01
C LEU A 562 -18.10 6.93 -0.72
N ASP A 563 -17.80 6.12 -1.74
CA ASP A 563 -18.76 5.26 -2.44
C ASP A 563 -19.48 4.33 -1.45
N LEU A 564 -18.73 3.65 -0.58
CA LEU A 564 -19.33 2.76 0.44
C LEU A 564 -20.24 3.52 1.42
N LEU A 565 -19.84 4.72 1.82
CA LEU A 565 -20.64 5.56 2.72
C LEU A 565 -21.94 6.01 2.04
N ILE A 566 -21.89 6.37 0.76
CA ILE A 566 -23.07 6.78 -0.01
C ILE A 566 -23.99 5.59 -0.29
N GLN A 567 -23.45 4.40 -0.58
CA GLN A 567 -24.23 3.18 -0.79
C GLN A 567 -25.09 2.80 0.42
N ASP A 568 -24.52 2.87 1.63
CA ASP A 568 -25.25 2.61 2.87
C ASP A 568 -26.47 3.55 3.04
N LEU A 569 -26.31 4.80 2.63
CA LEU A 569 -27.38 5.81 2.69
C LEU A 569 -28.45 5.62 1.61
N MET A 570 -28.07 5.25 0.38
CA MET A 570 -29.04 4.96 -0.68
C MET A 570 -29.92 3.76 -0.32
N ALA A 571 -29.37 2.75 0.36
CA ALA A 571 -30.14 1.61 0.85
C ALA A 571 -31.23 2.02 1.87
N SER A 572 -31.04 3.14 2.58
CA SER A 572 -32.00 3.67 3.56
C SER A 572 -33.12 4.56 2.95
N GLY A 573 -33.10 4.81 1.64
CA GLY A 573 -34.16 5.56 0.93
C GLY A 573 -34.14 7.08 1.12
N THR A 574 -33.10 7.65 1.74
CA THR A 574 -32.97 9.11 1.93
C THR A 574 -32.43 9.82 0.68
N PRO A 575 -32.90 11.04 0.36
CA PRO A 575 -32.36 11.84 -0.75
C PRO A 575 -30.87 12.14 -0.53
N LEU A 576 -30.03 12.10 -1.59
CA LEU A 576 -28.57 12.21 -1.45
C LEU A 576 -28.12 13.52 -0.81
N GLN A 577 -28.75 14.64 -1.14
CA GLN A 577 -28.34 15.95 -0.62
C GLN A 577 -28.54 16.02 0.89
N GLU A 578 -29.66 15.47 1.36
CA GLU A 578 -29.93 15.30 2.79
C GLU A 578 -29.02 14.22 3.42
N ALA A 579 -28.65 13.18 2.67
CA ALA A 579 -27.74 12.13 3.12
C ALA A 579 -26.29 12.66 3.30
N ILE A 580 -25.81 13.50 2.38
CA ILE A 580 -24.50 14.18 2.45
C ILE A 580 -24.49 15.16 3.63
N GLU A 581 -25.57 15.90 3.85
CA GLU A 581 -25.70 16.79 5.01
C GLU A 581 -25.74 16.00 6.33
N ARG A 582 -26.54 14.92 6.39
CA ARG A 582 -26.62 14.04 7.58
C ARG A 582 -25.28 13.39 7.92
N GLN A 583 -24.50 13.00 6.91
CA GLN A 583 -23.17 12.38 7.10
C GLN A 583 -22.00 13.35 6.93
N GLN A 584 -22.23 14.66 6.95
CA GLN A 584 -21.17 15.66 6.75
C GLN A 584 -20.00 15.47 7.73
N LYS A 585 -20.29 15.06 8.97
CA LYS A 585 -19.25 14.72 9.97
C LYS A 585 -18.38 13.53 9.54
N GLN A 586 -18.97 12.47 8.99
CA GLN A 586 -18.22 11.30 8.51
C GLN A 586 -17.45 11.60 7.23
N ILE A 587 -18.02 12.38 6.31
CA ILE A 587 -17.33 12.83 5.09
C ILE A 587 -16.12 13.70 5.46
N LEU A 588 -16.29 14.62 6.44
CA LEU A 588 -15.18 15.42 6.97
C LEU A 588 -14.13 14.55 7.66
N ALA A 589 -14.53 13.47 8.35
CA ALA A 589 -13.60 12.52 8.95
C ALA A 589 -12.81 11.74 7.90
N LEU A 590 -13.46 11.25 6.83
CA LEU A 590 -12.79 10.58 5.69
C LEU A 590 -11.82 11.52 4.97
N ARG A 591 -12.24 12.76 4.72
CA ARG A 591 -11.38 13.77 4.12
C ARG A 591 -10.12 13.97 4.97
N GLN A 592 -10.27 14.02 6.29
CA GLN A 592 -9.15 14.09 7.22
C GLN A 592 -8.29 12.82 7.17
N GLU A 593 -8.89 11.63 7.17
CA GLU A 593 -8.17 10.35 7.15
C GLU A 593 -7.23 10.21 5.95
N TYR A 594 -7.69 10.64 4.76
CA TYR A 594 -6.94 10.57 3.50
C TYR A 594 -6.19 11.87 3.16
N ALA A 595 -6.24 12.88 4.03
CA ALA A 595 -5.64 14.20 3.78
C ALA A 595 -6.07 14.82 2.44
N ILE A 596 -7.36 14.73 2.10
CA ILE A 596 -7.93 15.21 0.83
C ILE A 596 -8.19 16.72 0.92
N THR A 597 -7.75 17.47 -0.09
CA THR A 597 -8.04 18.91 -0.15
C THR A 597 -9.50 19.14 -0.55
N ALA A 598 -10.04 20.33 -0.32
CA ALA A 598 -11.43 20.61 -0.70
C ALA A 598 -11.61 20.58 -2.22
N ASP A 599 -10.62 21.07 -2.96
CA ASP A 599 -10.67 21.12 -4.42
C ASP A 599 -10.58 19.69 -5.00
N GLU A 600 -9.77 18.82 -4.39
CA GLU A 600 -9.73 17.39 -4.71
C GLU A 600 -11.06 16.70 -4.39
N GLN A 601 -11.71 17.03 -3.27
CA GLN A 601 -13.01 16.48 -2.92
C GLN A 601 -14.09 16.91 -3.93
N GLU A 602 -14.11 18.18 -4.32
CA GLU A 602 -15.05 18.70 -5.32
C GLU A 602 -14.87 18.00 -6.66
N GLN A 603 -13.61 17.81 -7.08
CA GLN A 603 -13.28 17.03 -8.28
C GLN A 603 -13.76 15.57 -8.17
N VAL A 604 -13.49 14.89 -7.04
CA VAL A 604 -13.93 13.50 -6.83
C VAL A 604 -15.45 13.39 -6.84
N LEU A 605 -16.17 14.30 -6.19
CA LEU A 605 -17.63 14.33 -6.21
C LEU A 605 -18.14 14.55 -7.64
N ALA A 606 -17.60 15.52 -8.37
CA ALA A 606 -17.97 15.77 -9.76
C ALA A 606 -17.74 14.53 -10.65
N GLU A 607 -16.61 13.84 -10.49
CA GLU A 607 -16.30 12.60 -11.22
C GLU A 607 -17.23 11.44 -10.83
N MET A 608 -17.63 11.33 -9.56
CA MET A 608 -18.56 10.30 -9.09
C MET A 608 -19.97 10.47 -9.65
N PHE A 609 -20.38 11.70 -9.96
CA PHE A 609 -21.73 12.03 -10.44
C PHE A 609 -21.83 12.25 -11.97
N ASN A 610 -20.73 12.09 -12.71
CA ASN A 610 -20.72 12.14 -14.18
C ASN A 610 -21.07 10.79 -14.84
N GLN A 611 -21.15 10.77 -16.19
CA GLN A 611 -21.72 9.73 -17.08
C GLN A 611 -21.27 8.26 -16.88
N ASP A 612 -20.21 7.98 -16.12
CA ASP A 612 -19.72 6.62 -15.81
C ASP A 612 -19.90 6.25 -14.31
N GLY A 613 -20.74 6.99 -13.58
CA GLY A 613 -20.89 6.92 -12.13
C GLY A 613 -21.72 5.74 -11.61
N LEU A 614 -21.52 5.42 -10.32
CA LEU A 614 -22.23 4.38 -9.56
C LEU A 614 -23.77 4.51 -9.64
N LEU A 615 -24.27 5.75 -9.74
CA LEU A 615 -25.71 6.04 -9.86
C LEU A 615 -26.31 5.46 -11.14
N LEU A 616 -25.60 5.50 -12.27
CA LEU A 616 -26.07 4.95 -13.54
C LEU A 616 -26.03 3.42 -13.52
N GLY A 617 -24.96 2.81 -13.01
CA GLY A 617 -24.89 1.35 -12.83
C GLY A 617 -25.99 0.83 -11.90
N THR A 618 -26.25 1.53 -10.79
CA THR A 618 -27.35 1.20 -9.88
C THR A 618 -28.71 1.36 -10.57
N ALA A 619 -28.92 2.44 -11.33
CA ALA A 619 -30.13 2.65 -12.10
C ALA A 619 -30.36 1.57 -13.16
N GLU A 620 -29.32 1.13 -13.87
CA GLU A 620 -29.39 0.03 -14.84
C GLU A 620 -29.80 -1.28 -14.16
N THR A 621 -29.21 -1.59 -13.01
CA THR A 621 -29.54 -2.80 -12.24
C THR A 621 -30.99 -2.77 -11.75
N LEU A 622 -31.45 -1.62 -11.25
CA LEU A 622 -32.82 -1.40 -10.82
C LEU A 622 -33.81 -1.46 -12.00
N LEU A 623 -33.47 -0.90 -13.16
CA LEU A 623 -34.29 -0.97 -14.38
C LEU A 623 -34.42 -2.41 -14.89
N ALA A 624 -33.35 -3.19 -14.87
CA ALA A 624 -33.39 -4.60 -15.25
C ALA A 624 -34.31 -5.41 -14.32
N GLY A 625 -34.20 -5.21 -13.00
CA GLY A 625 -35.10 -5.83 -12.03
C GLY A 625 -36.56 -5.36 -12.17
N LEU A 626 -36.78 -4.08 -12.45
CA LEU A 626 -38.11 -3.52 -12.70
C LEU A 626 -38.75 -4.12 -13.96
N GLN A 627 -37.95 -4.37 -15.00
CA GLN A 627 -38.40 -5.03 -16.24
C GLN A 627 -38.87 -6.46 -15.98
N GLU A 628 -38.10 -7.23 -15.21
CA GLU A 628 -38.46 -8.60 -14.81
C GLU A 628 -39.78 -8.61 -14.03
N LEU A 629 -39.94 -7.70 -13.05
CA LEU A 629 -41.18 -7.56 -12.29
C LEU A 629 -42.36 -7.10 -13.15
N ALA A 630 -42.13 -6.24 -14.14
CA ALA A 630 -43.17 -5.80 -15.07
C ALA A 630 -43.70 -6.95 -15.94
N VAL A 631 -42.80 -7.84 -16.40
CA VAL A 631 -43.19 -9.06 -17.13
C VAL A 631 -43.99 -10.01 -16.23
N ARG A 632 -43.54 -10.23 -14.98
CA ARG A 632 -44.25 -11.07 -14.01
C ARG A 632 -45.66 -10.55 -13.71
N ASP A 633 -45.79 -9.25 -13.46
CA ASP A 633 -47.07 -8.58 -13.22
C ASP A 633 -48.03 -8.72 -14.42
N GLN A 634 -47.51 -8.60 -15.66
CA GLN A 634 -48.30 -8.78 -16.87
C GLN A 634 -48.76 -10.24 -17.07
N ILE A 635 -47.92 -11.22 -16.76
CA ILE A 635 -48.27 -12.65 -16.81
C ILE A 635 -49.37 -12.95 -15.79
N LEU A 636 -49.24 -12.44 -14.55
CA LEU A 636 -50.24 -12.58 -13.48
C LEU A 636 -51.56 -11.85 -13.76
N CYS A 637 -51.56 -10.86 -14.66
CA CYS A 637 -52.77 -10.16 -15.11
C CYS A 637 -53.49 -10.87 -16.26
N ASN A 638 -52.74 -11.31 -17.28
CA ASN A 638 -53.33 -11.68 -18.57
C ASN A 638 -53.33 -13.18 -18.88
N SER A 639 -52.47 -13.96 -18.19
CA SER A 639 -52.22 -15.36 -18.58
C SER A 639 -52.80 -16.37 -17.58
N VAL A 640 -53.39 -15.92 -16.48
CA VAL A 640 -53.87 -16.78 -15.39
C VAL A 640 -55.33 -17.23 -15.61
N PRO A 641 -55.73 -18.48 -15.27
CA PRO A 641 -57.09 -19.01 -15.50
C PRO A 641 -58.22 -18.18 -14.88
N ASN A 642 -58.00 -17.63 -13.68
CA ASN A 642 -58.91 -16.70 -13.04
C ASN A 642 -58.12 -15.54 -12.41
N PRO A 643 -58.03 -14.38 -13.08
CA PRO A 643 -57.30 -13.22 -12.60
C PRO A 643 -57.83 -12.60 -11.30
N GLN A 644 -59.05 -12.98 -10.87
CA GLN A 644 -59.69 -12.49 -9.65
C GLN A 644 -59.65 -13.46 -8.47
N ALA A 645 -59.04 -14.64 -8.62
CA ALA A 645 -58.85 -15.51 -7.48
C ALA A 645 -57.92 -14.85 -6.46
N SER A 646 -58.27 -14.95 -5.17
CA SER A 646 -57.61 -14.26 -4.05
C SER A 646 -56.09 -14.48 -4.01
N VAL A 647 -55.64 -15.65 -4.42
CA VAL A 647 -54.22 -16.06 -4.48
C VAL A 647 -53.44 -15.22 -5.49
N TYR A 648 -53.96 -15.05 -6.70
CA TYR A 648 -53.30 -14.25 -7.74
C TYR A 648 -53.42 -12.74 -7.49
N VAL A 649 -54.47 -12.30 -6.79
CA VAL A 649 -54.60 -10.92 -6.31
C VAL A 649 -53.51 -10.61 -5.27
N LEU A 650 -53.27 -11.54 -4.35
CA LEU A 650 -52.23 -11.40 -3.32
C LEU A 650 -50.81 -11.39 -3.95
N LEU A 651 -50.52 -12.33 -4.85
CA LEU A 651 -49.23 -12.38 -5.56
C LEU A 651 -48.99 -11.12 -6.40
N ARG A 652 -50.03 -10.61 -7.08
CA ARG A 652 -49.94 -9.35 -7.82
C ARG A 652 -49.66 -8.17 -6.89
N LYS A 653 -50.31 -8.11 -5.74
CA LYS A 653 -50.06 -7.06 -4.74
C LYS A 653 -48.61 -7.10 -4.23
N ALA A 654 -48.06 -8.28 -3.96
CA ALA A 654 -46.66 -8.43 -3.54
C ALA A 654 -45.67 -7.96 -4.63
N VAL A 655 -45.90 -8.34 -5.90
CA VAL A 655 -45.10 -7.86 -7.04
C VAL A 655 -45.21 -6.33 -7.19
N GLN A 656 -46.41 -5.77 -7.02
CA GLN A 656 -46.65 -4.32 -7.10
C GLN A 656 -45.95 -3.54 -5.98
N GLU A 657 -45.96 -4.03 -4.74
CA GLU A 657 -45.19 -3.43 -3.63
C GLU A 657 -43.69 -3.42 -3.91
N ARG A 658 -43.15 -4.50 -4.49
CA ARG A 658 -41.74 -4.58 -4.87
C ARG A 658 -41.41 -3.63 -6.04
N LYS A 659 -42.31 -3.50 -7.02
CA LYS A 659 -42.22 -2.48 -8.08
C LYS A 659 -42.26 -1.06 -7.48
N LYS A 660 -43.08 -0.82 -6.46
CA LYS A 660 -43.19 0.48 -5.77
C LYS A 660 -41.87 0.89 -5.14
N LEU A 661 -41.22 -0.03 -4.42
CA LEU A 661 -39.89 0.18 -3.83
C LEU A 661 -38.82 0.51 -4.88
N MET A 662 -38.69 -0.31 -5.92
CA MET A 662 -37.70 -0.07 -7.00
C MET A 662 -37.95 1.23 -7.76
N THR A 663 -39.22 1.55 -8.03
CA THR A 663 -39.61 2.81 -8.70
C THR A 663 -39.28 4.01 -7.82
N THR A 664 -39.48 3.92 -6.52
CA THR A 664 -39.15 5.01 -5.57
C THR A 664 -37.63 5.25 -5.54
N GLN A 665 -36.82 4.19 -5.55
CA GLN A 665 -35.37 4.30 -5.66
C GLN A 665 -34.91 4.92 -6.99
N LEU A 666 -35.55 4.56 -8.11
CA LEU A 666 -35.27 5.18 -9.41
C LEU A 666 -35.65 6.66 -9.45
N LEU A 667 -36.75 7.07 -8.81
CA LEU A 667 -37.12 8.48 -8.67
C LEU A 667 -36.11 9.27 -7.83
N CYS A 668 -35.55 8.67 -6.76
CA CYS A 668 -34.42 9.26 -6.03
C CYS A 668 -33.22 9.48 -6.96
N ILE A 669 -32.87 8.50 -7.81
CA ILE A 669 -31.72 8.64 -8.73
C ILE A 669 -31.98 9.76 -9.77
N LEU A 670 -33.20 9.86 -10.27
CA LEU A 670 -33.59 10.89 -11.25
C LEU A 670 -33.53 12.32 -10.67
N GLU A 671 -33.81 12.50 -9.39
CA GLU A 671 -33.63 13.79 -8.70
C GLU A 671 -32.15 14.23 -8.69
N LEU A 672 -31.23 13.27 -8.56
CA LEU A 672 -29.78 13.53 -8.49
C LEU A 672 -29.18 13.81 -9.86
N LEU A 673 -29.65 13.10 -10.88
CA LEU A 673 -29.19 13.26 -12.25
C LEU A 673 -29.69 14.57 -12.89
N GLY A 674 -30.66 15.26 -12.28
CA GLY A 674 -31.18 16.54 -12.74
C GLY A 674 -31.63 16.49 -14.21
N ASP A 675 -31.15 17.44 -15.02
CA ASP A 675 -31.45 17.53 -16.46
C ASP A 675 -30.39 16.85 -17.36
N SER A 676 -29.63 15.88 -16.83
CA SER A 676 -28.68 15.12 -17.64
C SER A 676 -29.39 14.30 -18.74
N PRO A 677 -28.74 14.07 -19.90
CA PRO A 677 -29.34 13.32 -21.00
C PRO A 677 -29.73 11.89 -20.61
N GLU A 678 -28.98 11.27 -19.69
CA GLU A 678 -29.22 9.92 -19.18
C GLU A 678 -30.45 9.87 -18.24
N ALA A 679 -30.71 10.95 -17.48
CA ALA A 679 -31.91 11.07 -16.64
C ALA A 679 -33.18 10.91 -17.48
N PHE A 680 -33.22 11.46 -18.70
CA PHE A 680 -34.39 11.34 -19.57
C PHE A 680 -34.63 9.90 -20.02
N ASN A 681 -33.57 9.15 -20.32
CA ASN A 681 -33.69 7.74 -20.73
C ASN A 681 -34.17 6.86 -19.58
N ILE A 682 -33.62 7.08 -18.37
CA ILE A 682 -34.03 6.37 -17.16
C ILE A 682 -35.48 6.74 -16.79
N ALA A 683 -35.86 8.02 -16.87
CA ALA A 683 -37.21 8.48 -16.58
C ALA A 683 -38.23 7.88 -17.53
N ARG A 684 -37.93 7.84 -18.83
CA ARG A 684 -38.77 7.21 -19.85
C ARG A 684 -38.93 5.71 -19.60
N SER A 685 -37.84 5.01 -19.35
CA SER A 685 -37.86 3.56 -19.11
C SER A 685 -38.62 3.22 -17.82
N THR A 686 -38.41 4.00 -16.76
CA THR A 686 -39.14 3.86 -15.49
C THR A 686 -40.63 4.12 -15.68
N GLY A 687 -41.01 5.16 -16.42
CA GLY A 687 -42.40 5.48 -16.73
C GLY A 687 -43.13 4.38 -17.54
N ILE A 688 -42.41 3.66 -18.41
CA ILE A 688 -42.96 2.53 -19.16
C ILE A 688 -43.11 1.30 -18.26
N LEU A 689 -42.06 0.91 -17.53
CA LEU A 689 -42.01 -0.33 -16.77
C LEU A 689 -42.85 -0.30 -15.47
N ALA A 690 -42.97 0.87 -14.84
CA ALA A 690 -43.73 1.08 -13.61
C ALA A 690 -45.11 1.74 -13.82
N ALA A 691 -45.64 1.73 -15.05
CA ALA A 691 -46.87 2.40 -15.44
C ALA A 691 -48.04 2.28 -14.44
N ASN A 692 -48.23 1.09 -13.89
CA ASN A 692 -49.33 0.77 -12.99
C ASN A 692 -49.15 1.25 -11.54
N VAL A 693 -47.92 1.56 -11.11
CA VAL A 693 -47.61 1.96 -9.74
C VAL A 693 -47.18 3.43 -9.68
N ILE A 694 -46.64 3.96 -10.78
CA ILE A 694 -46.09 5.32 -10.82
C ILE A 694 -47.17 6.40 -10.60
N ALA A 695 -48.40 6.18 -11.09
CA ALA A 695 -49.52 7.08 -10.85
C ALA A 695 -49.88 7.15 -9.36
N GLU A 696 -49.82 6.02 -8.65
CA GLU A 696 -50.10 5.93 -7.21
C GLU A 696 -48.99 6.62 -6.39
N ILE A 697 -47.71 6.43 -6.77
CA ILE A 697 -46.57 7.09 -6.14
C ILE A 697 -46.60 8.61 -6.35
N LEU A 698 -47.00 9.07 -7.55
CA LEU A 698 -47.09 10.50 -7.88
C LEU A 698 -48.30 11.20 -7.25
N GLN A 699 -49.30 10.46 -6.77
CA GLN A 699 -50.54 10.95 -6.16
C GLN A 699 -50.57 10.82 -4.62
N SER A 700 -49.55 10.23 -3.99
CA SER A 700 -49.51 10.11 -2.53
C SER A 700 -49.41 11.50 -1.87
N ASN A 701 -50.37 11.83 -1.00
CA ASN A 701 -50.56 13.15 -0.37
C ASN A 701 -49.61 13.46 0.81
N ASP A 702 -48.50 12.75 0.97
CA ASP A 702 -47.51 13.08 2.01
C ASP A 702 -46.69 14.30 1.57
N GLU A 703 -46.70 15.38 2.38
CA GLU A 703 -46.00 16.63 2.06
C GLU A 703 -44.48 16.43 1.87
N GLN A 704 -43.88 15.40 2.49
CA GLN A 704 -42.47 15.02 2.34
C GLN A 704 -42.16 14.15 1.10
N LEU A 705 -43.18 13.57 0.44
CA LEU A 705 -43.05 12.61 -0.68
C LEU A 705 -43.55 13.16 -2.03
N SER A 706 -43.85 14.46 -2.13
CA SER A 706 -44.34 15.05 -3.38
C SER A 706 -43.27 15.12 -4.49
N TRP A 707 -43.08 14.01 -5.20
CA TRP A 707 -42.15 13.88 -6.33
C TRP A 707 -42.36 14.92 -7.45
N GLN A 708 -43.58 15.47 -7.54
CA GLN A 708 -43.94 16.53 -8.48
C GLN A 708 -43.18 17.84 -8.25
N LYS A 709 -42.75 18.12 -7.00
CA LYS A 709 -41.98 19.32 -6.66
C LYS A 709 -40.46 19.08 -6.69
N ARG A 710 -40.03 17.82 -6.58
CA ARG A 710 -38.62 17.41 -6.43
C ARG A 710 -37.91 17.16 -7.76
N LEU A 711 -38.64 16.71 -8.78
CA LEU A 711 -38.09 16.42 -10.10
C LEU A 711 -38.20 17.61 -11.04
N THR A 712 -37.21 17.80 -11.92
CA THR A 712 -37.23 18.84 -12.94
C THR A 712 -38.43 18.66 -13.89
N PRO A 713 -39.04 19.75 -14.40
CA PRO A 713 -40.21 19.67 -15.27
C PRO A 713 -40.00 18.82 -16.54
N ARG A 714 -38.76 18.76 -17.05
CA ARG A 714 -38.37 17.97 -18.23
C ARG A 714 -38.23 16.46 -17.93
N VAL A 715 -37.75 16.11 -16.75
CA VAL A 715 -37.70 14.71 -16.29
C VAL A 715 -39.12 14.22 -16.02
N MET A 716 -39.93 15.06 -15.38
CA MET A 716 -41.35 14.78 -15.13
C MET A 716 -42.15 14.59 -16.43
N SER A 717 -41.87 15.37 -17.47
CA SER A 717 -42.54 15.18 -18.77
C SER A 717 -42.10 13.89 -19.48
N SER A 718 -40.83 13.48 -19.32
CA SER A 718 -40.31 12.21 -19.85
C SER A 718 -40.90 11.00 -19.10
N LEU A 719 -41.12 11.14 -17.80
CA LEU A 719 -41.73 10.13 -16.94
C LEU A 719 -43.24 9.96 -17.20
N LYS A 720 -43.93 11.07 -17.53
CA LYS A 720 -45.36 11.12 -17.89
C LYS A 720 -45.65 10.92 -19.37
N GLN A 721 -44.65 10.63 -20.20
CA GLN A 721 -44.81 10.49 -21.65
C GLN A 721 -45.54 9.19 -22.08
N GLN A 722 -46.55 8.78 -21.30
CA GLN A 722 -47.54 7.75 -21.64
C GLN A 722 -48.67 8.31 -22.52
N ASP A 723 -49.01 9.60 -22.41
CA ASP A 723 -50.25 10.15 -23.00
C ASP A 723 -50.23 10.42 -24.52
N LYS A 724 -49.16 10.06 -25.25
CA LYS A 724 -49.10 10.28 -26.71
C LYS A 724 -48.84 9.03 -27.57
N LEU A 725 -48.70 7.85 -26.97
CA LEU A 725 -48.50 6.59 -27.71
C LEU A 725 -49.54 5.54 -27.29
N SER A 726 -50.81 5.87 -27.54
CA SER A 726 -51.93 4.93 -27.42
C SER A 726 -51.95 3.92 -28.57
N GLN A 727 -51.04 2.93 -28.57
CA GLN A 727 -51.23 1.66 -29.28
C GLN A 727 -50.51 0.52 -28.52
N PRO A 728 -51.17 -0.65 -28.30
CA PRO A 728 -50.55 -1.77 -27.61
C PRO A 728 -49.41 -2.37 -28.48
N LEU A 729 -48.18 -2.37 -27.95
CA LEU A 729 -47.02 -3.02 -28.58
C LEU A 729 -47.15 -4.56 -28.52
N PRO A 730 -47.00 -5.30 -29.62
CA PRO A 730 -46.87 -6.75 -29.60
C PRO A 730 -45.42 -7.16 -29.23
N LEU A 731 -45.27 -8.07 -28.26
CA LEU A 731 -43.97 -8.66 -27.91
C LEU A 731 -43.72 -9.91 -28.79
N SER A 732 -42.61 -9.92 -29.52
CA SER A 732 -42.11 -11.11 -30.23
C SER A 732 -41.62 -12.16 -29.23
N THR A 733 -42.15 -13.39 -29.34
CA THR A 733 -41.70 -14.55 -28.56
C THR A 733 -40.68 -15.33 -29.39
N GLN A 734 -39.38 -15.12 -29.12
CA GLN A 734 -38.34 -16.11 -29.38
C GLN A 734 -37.53 -16.33 -28.11
N LEU A 735 -38.04 -17.23 -27.27
CA LEU A 735 -37.28 -17.93 -26.24
C LEU A 735 -37.18 -19.38 -26.73
N GLY A 736 -36.12 -19.67 -27.49
CA GLY A 736 -35.66 -21.03 -27.74
C GLY A 736 -34.70 -21.41 -26.61
N ILE A 737 -35.06 -22.46 -25.89
CA ILE A 737 -34.28 -23.08 -24.83
C ILE A 737 -33.01 -23.70 -25.43
N ALA A 738 -31.83 -23.32 -24.92
CA ALA A 738 -30.64 -24.18 -24.90
C ALA A 738 -29.70 -23.76 -23.77
N ALA A 739 -29.27 -24.77 -23.02
CA ALA A 739 -28.52 -24.73 -21.78
C ALA A 739 -27.11 -24.10 -21.87
N THR A 740 -26.63 -23.66 -20.69
CA THR A 740 -25.22 -23.55 -20.27
C THR A 740 -24.27 -22.74 -21.15
N ASN A 741 -23.95 -21.52 -20.73
CA ASN A 741 -22.59 -21.10 -20.35
C ASN A 741 -22.54 -19.59 -20.05
N THR A 742 -21.85 -19.27 -18.95
CA THR A 742 -21.50 -17.94 -18.46
C THR A 742 -20.61 -17.19 -19.45
N GLN A 743 -21.12 -16.16 -20.13
CA GLN A 743 -20.30 -15.17 -20.85
C GLN A 743 -20.87 -13.75 -20.80
N LYS A 744 -20.04 -12.85 -20.25
CA LYS A 744 -19.76 -11.45 -20.64
C LYS A 744 -20.93 -10.52 -20.99
N LEU A 745 -21.23 -9.61 -20.06
CA LEU A 745 -21.98 -8.37 -20.28
C LEU A 745 -21.15 -7.43 -21.17
N GLN A 746 -21.44 -7.38 -22.47
CA GLN A 746 -21.00 -6.32 -23.36
C GLN A 746 -22.07 -5.21 -23.40
N THR A 747 -21.67 -4.02 -22.99
CA THR A 747 -22.42 -2.77 -23.17
C THR A 747 -22.58 -2.47 -24.67
N LYS A 748 -23.81 -2.55 -25.18
CA LYS A 748 -24.22 -1.92 -26.44
C LYS A 748 -25.25 -0.84 -26.15
N PRO A 749 -25.15 0.36 -26.76
CA PRO A 749 -26.15 1.40 -26.62
C PRO A 749 -27.45 0.96 -27.30
N TYR A 750 -28.55 0.99 -26.56
CA TYR A 750 -29.88 0.64 -27.06
C TYR A 750 -30.37 1.69 -28.06
N LEU A 751 -30.41 1.31 -29.33
CA LEU A 751 -31.13 2.01 -30.38
C LEU A 751 -32.36 1.15 -30.74
N LEU A 752 -33.57 1.68 -30.52
CA LEU A 752 -34.82 0.99 -30.82
C LEU A 752 -35.12 1.12 -32.32
N GLU A 753 -34.99 0.03 -33.09
CA GLU A 753 -35.47 -0.06 -34.48
C GLU A 753 -36.88 -0.69 -34.51
N VAL A 754 -37.77 -0.06 -35.28
CA VAL A 754 -39.19 -0.44 -35.45
C VAL A 754 -39.34 -1.20 -36.76
N THR A 755 -39.83 -2.44 -36.71
CA THR A 755 -40.45 -3.11 -37.88
C THR A 755 -41.61 -4.01 -37.45
N THR A 756 -42.74 -3.88 -38.16
CA THR A 756 -43.97 -4.69 -38.06
C THR A 756 -43.94 -5.81 -39.14
N PRO A 757 -44.63 -6.97 -38.99
CA PRO A 757 -46.09 -7.07 -39.19
C PRO A 757 -46.86 -8.07 -38.29
N PHE A 758 -48.19 -7.96 -38.36
CA PHE A 758 -49.29 -8.64 -37.64
C PHE A 758 -49.31 -10.19 -37.65
N THR A 759 -49.79 -10.81 -36.56
CA THR A 759 -50.91 -11.79 -36.58
C THR A 759 -51.49 -12.05 -35.17
N LYS A 760 -52.83 -12.08 -35.07
CA LYS A 760 -53.64 -12.39 -33.87
C LYS A 760 -53.49 -13.87 -33.46
N GLN A 761 -53.21 -14.16 -32.18
CA GLN A 761 -53.79 -15.27 -31.40
C GLN A 761 -53.26 -15.25 -29.95
N GLN A 762 -54.14 -14.92 -28.99
CA GLN A 762 -53.89 -15.13 -27.54
C GLN A 762 -53.80 -16.64 -27.28
N THR A 763 -52.61 -17.13 -26.97
CA THR A 763 -52.39 -18.50 -26.52
C THR A 763 -52.03 -18.49 -25.03
N PHE A 764 -52.84 -19.18 -24.24
CA PHE A 764 -52.55 -19.58 -22.87
C PHE A 764 -51.25 -20.41 -22.87
N ARG A 765 -50.20 -19.98 -22.16
CA ARG A 765 -48.96 -20.76 -21.99
C ARG A 765 -48.79 -21.18 -20.52
N PRO A 766 -49.17 -22.42 -20.15
CA PRO A 766 -49.07 -22.90 -18.76
C PRO A 766 -47.62 -22.92 -18.24
N GLU A 767 -46.63 -23.11 -19.12
CA GLU A 767 -45.20 -23.09 -18.76
C GLU A 767 -44.72 -21.73 -18.21
N ALA A 768 -45.22 -20.61 -18.77
CA ALA A 768 -44.81 -19.27 -18.34
C ALA A 768 -45.30 -18.95 -16.92
N ILE A 769 -46.52 -19.39 -16.59
CA ILE A 769 -47.12 -19.22 -15.26
C ILE A 769 -46.40 -20.10 -14.25
N HIS A 770 -46.13 -21.35 -14.62
CA HIS A 770 -45.42 -22.29 -13.76
C HIS A 770 -44.02 -21.79 -13.38
N ASN A 771 -43.28 -21.22 -14.34
CA ASN A 771 -41.96 -20.62 -14.08
C ASN A 771 -42.04 -19.40 -13.15
N VAL A 772 -43.01 -18.49 -13.37
CA VAL A 772 -43.21 -17.33 -12.48
C VAL A 772 -43.55 -17.77 -11.05
N LEU A 773 -44.39 -18.81 -10.89
CA LEU A 773 -44.75 -19.32 -9.57
C LEU A 773 -43.59 -20.05 -8.88
N LEU A 774 -42.76 -20.79 -9.61
CA LEU A 774 -41.54 -21.43 -9.09
C LEU A 774 -40.49 -20.40 -8.65
N GLU A 775 -40.39 -19.25 -9.33
CA GLU A 775 -39.52 -18.16 -8.91
C GLU A 775 -40.07 -17.42 -7.69
N LEU A 776 -41.39 -17.18 -7.61
CA LEU A 776 -42.03 -16.58 -6.44
C LEU A 776 -42.03 -17.49 -5.20
N LEU A 777 -41.91 -18.81 -5.39
CA LEU A 777 -41.63 -19.78 -4.33
C LEU A 777 -40.28 -19.57 -3.64
N GLN A 778 -39.34 -18.88 -4.30
CA GLN A 778 -38.03 -18.52 -3.73
C GLN A 778 -38.03 -17.14 -3.04
N ASP A 779 -39.17 -16.46 -2.96
CA ASP A 779 -39.29 -15.17 -2.27
C ASP A 779 -39.08 -15.33 -0.75
N LEU A 780 -38.67 -14.28 -0.04
CA LEU A 780 -38.39 -14.31 1.40
C LEU A 780 -39.66 -14.17 2.25
N ASP A 781 -40.77 -13.69 1.67
CA ASP A 781 -42.04 -13.55 2.37
C ASP A 781 -42.79 -14.90 2.43
N PRO A 782 -42.98 -15.49 3.63
CA PRO A 782 -43.66 -16.78 3.78
C PRO A 782 -45.10 -16.79 3.25
N LEU A 783 -45.74 -15.61 3.17
CA LEU A 783 -47.09 -15.46 2.66
C LEU A 783 -47.13 -15.54 1.12
N VAL A 784 -46.09 -15.02 0.45
CA VAL A 784 -45.88 -15.15 -0.99
C VAL A 784 -45.48 -16.58 -1.36
N GLN A 785 -44.64 -17.23 -0.55
CA GLN A 785 -44.27 -18.64 -0.73
C GLN A 785 -45.50 -19.56 -0.62
N ALA A 786 -46.32 -19.38 0.41
CA ALA A 786 -47.53 -20.19 0.61
C ALA A 786 -48.56 -19.99 -0.50
N ALA A 787 -48.76 -18.73 -0.94
CA ALA A 787 -49.64 -18.41 -2.06
C ALA A 787 -49.14 -18.98 -3.40
N SER A 788 -47.82 -18.96 -3.61
CA SER A 788 -47.20 -19.53 -4.82
C SER A 788 -47.28 -21.06 -4.81
N LEU A 789 -47.04 -21.71 -3.66
CA LEU A 789 -47.20 -23.16 -3.50
C LEU A 789 -48.63 -23.59 -3.81
N TYR A 790 -49.62 -22.87 -3.26
CA TYR A 790 -51.05 -23.13 -3.48
C TYR A 790 -51.47 -22.90 -4.94
N ALA A 791 -50.83 -21.95 -5.65
CA ALA A 791 -51.10 -21.71 -7.06
C ALA A 791 -50.43 -22.73 -8.01
N VAL A 792 -49.42 -23.46 -7.54
CA VAL A 792 -48.69 -24.51 -8.28
C VAL A 792 -49.36 -25.88 -8.13
N THR A 793 -49.97 -26.15 -6.97
CA THR A 793 -50.77 -27.36 -6.67
C THR A 793 -52.15 -27.30 -7.26
#